data_AF-A0AAU6L592-F1
#
_entry.id   AF-A0AAU6L592-F1
#
_cell.length_a   1.000
_cell.length_b   1.000
_cell.length_c   1.000
_cell.angle_alpha   90.00
_cell.angle_beta   90.00
_cell.angle_gamma   90.00
#
_symmetry.space_group_name_H-M   'P 1'
#
loop_
_entity.id
_entity.type
_entity.pdbx_description
1 polymer ?
#
loop_
_entity_poly.entity_id
_entity_poly.type
_entity_poly.pdbx_seq_one_letter_code
_entity_poly.pdbx_strand_id
1 'polypeptide(L)'
;MPDPHHSTPITENQPLSPDRPAPLPPGPAPALPNPLPDHEEAVAPGQTSASPGTSAPLREVAEPPSPTPPRPDVHEVQGSGSAVTPPARPVPAEDAPTPPPAGTPSHADGATAEHPKPRPTGAPGTPGAGAPGAPAEQLPPVAAASGTDAGATATVPRQKDGTPRPRSGWTSPLRLEPTTLPDLLNHPDPAVAAEAAAVENLLRCWVRESGLGRPDGPAGTPLRIPLPASGTALLVPVRHWSHAGWHRFGAVRLEGTTAAAPSLDAVTIAALIAREGTSGGRGAADLVGRVADSVRRTAEFIADRRERPTAPAPLGGDRFLTAEQALLLGHPLQPDPKSREGLSEAEVRRYSPELHGSFPLHWFAIDPAALASESAWTESGRPVSAPQLLGRLAPGLPLPGGTTPLPLHPWQARDLLERPAVSALRDAGLLYDLGPHGEPWYPTSSVRTVHRPGAPAMLKLSLGLRITNSRRENLRKELHRGVEVHRLLRTGLAEQWQASHPAFDIVRDPAWVAVDAPDGTPVPGLDALLRHNPFRSGDDPVCIAALTAPRPWPGRTTMSSRLAELITGLAIATGHTTSAVAAEWFLRYLDHVVLPVLAFDALAGIALEAHQQNTLVLLDPAGWPIGGRYRDNQGYYFRESRRAELEHRLPGIGSASDTFVSDAVADERFAYYLGINNVLGLIGAFGSQRLADERVLLAAFRRFLAKAAGLGPLPARLLDSPTLRCKANLLTRLGGLDELVGPVDTQSVYVTITNPLHD
;
A
#
# COMPACT_ATOMS: atom_id res chain seq x y z
N MET A 1 -14.20 -39.84 73.65
CA MET A 1 -14.90 -38.54 73.76
C MET A 1 -14.51 -37.72 72.54
N PRO A 2 -15.48 -37.26 71.73
CA PRO A 2 -15.88 -38.13 70.62
C PRO A 2 -16.21 -37.46 69.26
N ASP A 3 -16.40 -38.36 68.29
CA ASP A 3 -17.24 -38.38 67.07
C ASP A 3 -18.75 -38.03 67.37
N PRO A 4 -19.78 -38.12 66.48
CA PRO A 4 -19.83 -38.59 65.06
C PRO A 4 -20.90 -38.01 64.06
N HIS A 5 -20.84 -38.50 62.80
CA HIS A 5 -21.91 -38.97 61.85
C HIS A 5 -23.22 -38.22 61.42
N HIS A 6 -23.52 -38.38 60.10
CA HIS A 6 -24.84 -38.61 59.43
C HIS A 6 -25.94 -37.52 59.44
N SER A 7 -26.99 -37.50 58.59
CA SER A 7 -27.25 -37.93 57.18
C SER A 7 -28.61 -37.32 56.70
N THR A 8 -28.92 -37.38 55.40
CA THR A 8 -30.14 -36.87 54.72
C THR A 8 -31.48 -37.62 54.98
N PRO A 9 -32.63 -36.94 54.82
CA PRO A 9 -33.86 -37.44 54.16
C PRO A 9 -34.11 -36.69 52.81
N ILE A 10 -34.61 -37.20 51.67
CA ILE A 10 -35.69 -38.14 51.25
C ILE A 10 -37.10 -37.50 51.14
N THR A 11 -37.61 -37.37 49.88
CA THR A 11 -39.02 -37.20 49.38
C THR A 11 -39.87 -35.99 49.85
N GLU A 12 -40.93 -35.50 49.18
CA GLU A 12 -41.60 -35.77 47.89
C GLU A 12 -42.46 -34.55 47.45
N ASN A 13 -42.56 -34.25 46.14
CA ASN A 13 -43.82 -34.05 45.38
C ASN A 13 -43.64 -33.27 44.06
N GLN A 14 -44.07 -33.93 42.98
CA GLN A 14 -44.47 -33.35 41.69
C GLN A 14 -46.00 -33.01 41.75
N PRO A 15 -46.68 -32.34 40.77
CA PRO A 15 -46.58 -32.66 39.33
C PRO A 15 -46.83 -31.53 38.31
N LEU A 16 -46.87 -31.96 37.03
CA LEU A 16 -47.45 -31.36 35.81
C LEU A 16 -46.50 -30.64 34.84
N SER A 17 -46.19 -31.34 33.75
CA SER A 17 -45.80 -30.76 32.45
C SER A 17 -47.03 -30.24 31.68
N PRO A 18 -46.83 -29.50 30.57
CA PRO A 18 -47.11 -30.16 29.28
C PRO A 18 -46.04 -29.94 28.19
N ASP A 19 -46.11 -30.82 27.19
CA ASP A 19 -45.16 -31.11 26.12
C ASP A 19 -44.60 -29.95 25.27
N ARG A 20 -43.34 -30.14 24.82
CA ARG A 20 -42.92 -29.89 23.42
C ARG A 20 -41.81 -30.90 22.99
N PRO A 21 -41.72 -31.25 21.69
CA PRO A 21 -41.07 -32.47 21.23
C PRO A 21 -39.53 -32.38 21.05
N ALA A 22 -38.88 -33.53 21.15
CA ALA A 22 -37.44 -33.70 20.91
C ALA A 22 -37.08 -33.83 19.40
N PRO A 23 -35.85 -33.46 18.99
CA PRO A 23 -35.39 -33.55 17.60
C PRO A 23 -34.97 -34.97 17.17
N LEU A 24 -35.07 -35.24 15.86
CA LEU A 24 -34.72 -36.51 15.21
C LEU A 24 -33.18 -36.68 15.02
N PRO A 25 -32.68 -37.93 14.91
CA PRO A 25 -31.27 -38.22 14.66
C PRO A 25 -30.85 -37.99 13.19
N PRO A 26 -29.55 -37.78 12.91
CA PRO A 26 -29.05 -37.49 11.56
C PRO A 26 -28.95 -38.73 10.66
N GLY A 27 -29.29 -38.56 9.37
CA GLY A 27 -29.13 -39.57 8.32
C GLY A 27 -27.74 -39.59 7.66
N PRO A 28 -27.43 -40.62 6.84
CA PRO A 28 -26.10 -40.85 6.28
C PRO A 28 -25.75 -39.95 5.08
N ALA A 29 -24.44 -39.75 4.86
CA ALA A 29 -23.89 -38.91 3.80
C ALA A 29 -23.97 -39.56 2.38
N PRO A 30 -24.05 -38.75 1.30
CA PRO A 30 -24.04 -39.25 -0.07
C PRO A 30 -22.61 -39.60 -0.54
N ALA A 31 -22.51 -40.69 -1.31
CA ALA A 31 -21.24 -41.18 -1.86
C ALA A 31 -20.89 -40.56 -3.23
N LEU A 32 -19.58 -40.49 -3.52
CA LEU A 32 -19.02 -40.10 -4.82
C LEU A 32 -19.24 -41.22 -5.87
N PRO A 33 -19.52 -40.89 -7.14
CA PRO A 33 -19.43 -41.86 -8.23
C PRO A 33 -17.96 -42.04 -8.67
N ASN A 34 -17.53 -43.29 -8.77
CA ASN A 34 -16.23 -43.68 -9.34
C ASN A 34 -16.35 -43.98 -10.85
N PRO A 35 -15.24 -43.98 -11.61
CA PRO A 35 -15.25 -44.05 -13.08
C PRO A 35 -15.36 -45.49 -13.62
N LEU A 36 -15.76 -45.61 -14.89
CA LEU A 36 -15.69 -46.84 -15.70
C LEU A 36 -15.17 -46.51 -17.12
N PRO A 37 -14.64 -47.50 -17.87
CA PRO A 37 -13.40 -47.30 -18.63
C PRO A 37 -13.55 -47.32 -20.17
N ASP A 38 -12.39 -47.25 -20.84
CA ASP A 38 -12.18 -47.31 -22.29
C ASP A 38 -12.85 -48.49 -23.01
N HIS A 39 -13.25 -48.27 -24.26
CA HIS A 39 -13.26 -49.28 -25.32
C HIS A 39 -13.10 -48.64 -26.71
N GLU A 40 -12.46 -49.38 -27.62
CA GLU A 40 -12.00 -48.95 -28.95
C GLU A 40 -13.04 -49.18 -30.08
N GLU A 41 -12.66 -48.74 -31.28
CA GLU A 41 -13.09 -49.18 -32.62
C GLU A 41 -14.49 -48.84 -33.20
N ALA A 42 -14.47 -47.77 -34.02
CA ALA A 42 -14.71 -47.80 -35.48
C ALA A 42 -16.12 -47.97 -36.12
N VAL A 43 -16.13 -47.67 -37.44
CA VAL A 43 -17.17 -47.88 -38.47
C VAL A 43 -18.23 -46.77 -38.68
N ALA A 44 -18.08 -46.04 -39.81
CA ALA A 44 -19.14 -45.32 -40.54
C ALA A 44 -19.73 -46.24 -41.64
N PRO A 45 -20.92 -46.01 -42.28
CA PRO A 45 -21.10 -44.89 -43.24
C PRO A 45 -22.56 -44.39 -43.51
N GLY A 46 -22.72 -43.42 -44.44
CA GLY A 46 -23.96 -43.12 -45.19
C GLY A 46 -24.67 -41.79 -44.85
N GLN A 47 -24.57 -40.71 -45.65
CA GLN A 47 -25.37 -40.36 -46.86
C GLN A 47 -26.83 -39.92 -46.56
N THR A 48 -27.43 -38.86 -47.14
CA THR A 48 -27.14 -38.09 -48.37
C THR A 48 -27.89 -36.74 -48.47
N SER A 49 -27.35 -35.79 -49.27
CA SER A 49 -28.03 -34.71 -50.04
C SER A 49 -28.60 -33.49 -49.27
N ALA A 50 -28.65 -32.26 -49.82
CA ALA A 50 -28.32 -31.78 -51.18
C ALA A 50 -27.73 -30.34 -51.22
N SER A 51 -27.01 -30.02 -52.29
CA SER A 51 -26.69 -28.64 -52.75
C SER A 51 -27.12 -28.49 -54.23
N PRO A 52 -27.15 -27.27 -54.78
CA PRO A 52 -26.11 -26.84 -55.73
C PRO A 52 -25.63 -25.40 -55.45
N GLY A 53 -24.38 -24.97 -55.70
CA GLY A 53 -23.65 -24.88 -56.99
C GLY A 53 -23.56 -23.39 -57.39
N THR A 54 -22.54 -22.78 -58.00
CA THR A 54 -21.26 -23.14 -58.68
C THR A 54 -20.47 -21.81 -58.86
N SER A 55 -19.16 -21.68 -59.16
CA SER A 55 -18.03 -22.58 -59.45
C SER A 55 -16.69 -21.79 -59.33
N ALA A 56 -15.52 -22.45 -59.37
CA ALA A 56 -14.18 -21.82 -59.36
C ALA A 56 -13.63 -21.50 -60.79
N PRO A 57 -12.37 -21.00 -60.95
CA PRO A 57 -11.20 -21.89 -60.90
C PRO A 57 -9.92 -21.32 -60.22
N LEU A 58 -8.93 -22.21 -60.08
CA LEU A 58 -7.65 -22.06 -59.37
C LEU A 58 -6.56 -21.28 -60.14
N ARG A 59 -5.59 -20.72 -59.39
CA ARG A 59 -4.15 -20.75 -59.72
C ARG A 59 -3.29 -20.59 -58.45
N GLU A 60 -2.17 -21.31 -58.41
CA GLU A 60 -1.14 -21.24 -57.36
C GLU A 60 -0.36 -19.90 -57.41
N VAL A 61 0.28 -19.52 -56.30
CA VAL A 61 1.71 -19.07 -56.22
C VAL A 61 2.11 -18.75 -54.75
N ALA A 62 3.22 -19.36 -54.33
CA ALA A 62 4.24 -18.98 -53.33
C ALA A 62 3.92 -18.28 -51.98
N GLU A 63 4.63 -18.75 -50.94
CA GLU A 63 4.78 -18.13 -49.61
C GLU A 63 5.62 -16.82 -49.63
N PRO A 64 5.36 -15.86 -48.72
CA PRO A 64 6.21 -14.68 -48.52
C PRO A 64 7.36 -14.94 -47.51
N PRO A 65 8.55 -14.34 -47.70
CA PRO A 65 9.74 -14.60 -46.86
C PRO A 65 9.78 -13.78 -45.56
N SER A 66 10.52 -14.30 -44.58
CA SER A 66 10.78 -13.66 -43.27
C SER A 66 11.78 -12.48 -43.37
N PRO A 67 11.62 -11.41 -42.57
CA PRO A 67 12.58 -10.30 -42.53
C PRO A 67 13.82 -10.62 -41.69
N THR A 68 15.01 -10.30 -42.22
CA THR A 68 16.30 -10.34 -41.52
C THR A 68 16.70 -8.92 -41.09
N PRO A 69 17.27 -8.68 -39.89
CA PRO A 69 17.64 -7.34 -39.44
C PRO A 69 18.88 -6.77 -40.16
N PRO A 70 19.01 -5.44 -40.29
CA PRO A 70 20.08 -4.81 -41.05
C PRO A 70 21.42 -4.77 -40.29
N ARG A 71 22.52 -4.86 -41.04
CA ARG A 71 23.86 -4.45 -40.60
C ARG A 71 24.09 -2.97 -40.94
N PRO A 72 24.86 -2.20 -40.14
CA PRO A 72 25.22 -0.83 -40.50
C PRO A 72 26.40 -0.80 -41.47
N ASP A 73 26.32 0.07 -42.48
CA ASP A 73 27.41 0.37 -43.40
C ASP A 73 28.48 1.27 -42.77
N VAL A 74 29.71 1.12 -43.25
CA VAL A 74 30.89 1.89 -42.84
C VAL A 74 31.32 2.78 -44.00
N HIS A 75 31.46 4.09 -43.75
CA HIS A 75 32.18 4.99 -44.65
C HIS A 75 33.28 5.74 -43.89
N GLU A 76 34.50 5.64 -44.41
CA GLU A 76 35.71 6.30 -43.90
C GLU A 76 35.74 7.80 -44.22
N VAL A 77 36.29 8.61 -43.31
CA VAL A 77 37.21 9.71 -43.67
C VAL A 77 38.34 9.82 -42.63
N GLN A 78 39.55 10.04 -43.15
CA GLN A 78 40.84 10.34 -42.49
C GLN A 78 40.75 11.51 -41.46
N GLY A 79 41.66 11.73 -40.50
CA GLY A 79 42.93 11.09 -40.14
C GLY A 79 43.74 11.97 -39.15
N SER A 80 44.87 11.46 -38.63
CA SER A 80 45.77 12.05 -37.59
C SER A 80 45.23 12.11 -36.14
N GLY A 81 46.02 11.80 -35.09
CA GLY A 81 47.39 11.27 -35.06
C GLY A 81 47.91 10.94 -33.64
N SER A 82 49.11 10.36 -33.59
CA SER A 82 49.92 9.98 -32.40
C SER A 82 49.48 8.77 -31.54
N ALA A 83 50.45 7.90 -31.27
CA ALA A 83 50.31 6.60 -30.60
C ALA A 83 51.10 6.56 -29.28
N VAL A 84 50.69 5.69 -28.35
CA VAL A 84 51.56 5.05 -27.34
C VAL A 84 51.13 3.59 -27.16
N THR A 85 52.10 2.68 -27.07
CA THR A 85 51.93 1.21 -26.97
C THR A 85 51.85 0.77 -25.50
N PRO A 86 51.08 -0.29 -25.12
CA PRO A 86 50.96 -0.72 -23.72
C PRO A 86 52.07 -1.69 -23.26
N PRO A 87 52.39 -1.77 -21.96
CA PRO A 87 53.21 -2.83 -21.38
C PRO A 87 52.39 -3.97 -20.75
N ALA A 88 53.04 -5.13 -20.61
CA ALA A 88 52.43 -6.42 -20.27
C ALA A 88 52.34 -6.72 -18.75
N ARG A 89 51.67 -7.85 -18.44
CA ARG A 89 51.70 -8.53 -17.13
C ARG A 89 53.12 -8.91 -16.68
N PRO A 90 53.32 -9.07 -15.36
CA PRO A 90 54.23 -10.08 -14.82
C PRO A 90 53.55 -11.04 -13.82
N VAL A 91 54.21 -12.17 -13.57
CA VAL A 91 54.01 -13.13 -12.45
C VAL A 91 55.41 -13.46 -11.87
N PRO A 92 55.55 -14.24 -10.78
CA PRO A 92 55.99 -13.77 -9.46
C PRO A 92 57.48 -14.06 -9.14
N ALA A 93 57.96 -13.59 -7.98
CA ALA A 93 59.17 -14.07 -7.32
C ALA A 93 59.07 -13.91 -5.79
N GLU A 94 59.68 -14.85 -5.06
CA GLU A 94 59.79 -14.90 -3.59
C GLU A 94 61.12 -14.25 -3.12
N ASP A 95 61.15 -13.63 -1.94
CA ASP A 95 61.99 -14.05 -0.79
C ASP A 95 61.85 -13.12 0.44
N ALA A 96 62.13 -13.63 1.65
CA ALA A 96 61.97 -12.94 2.94
C ALA A 96 63.29 -12.32 3.48
N PRO A 97 63.28 -11.54 4.59
CA PRO A 97 63.46 -12.18 5.91
C PRO A 97 62.80 -11.50 7.15
N THR A 98 62.72 -12.27 8.25
CA THR A 98 62.29 -11.95 9.64
C THR A 98 63.52 -12.00 10.61
N PRO A 99 63.44 -11.82 11.96
CA PRO A 99 62.47 -11.21 12.91
C PRO A 99 63.19 -10.13 13.82
N PRO A 100 62.94 -9.82 15.13
CA PRO A 100 62.67 -10.70 16.32
C PRO A 100 61.50 -10.29 17.28
N PRO A 101 61.14 -11.10 18.31
CA PRO A 101 60.00 -10.88 19.22
C PRO A 101 60.31 -10.76 20.73
N ALA A 102 59.39 -10.19 21.52
CA ALA A 102 59.14 -10.40 22.97
C ALA A 102 57.89 -9.60 23.41
N GLY A 103 57.07 -9.95 24.42
CA GLY A 103 57.01 -11.12 25.29
C GLY A 103 55.79 -11.07 26.23
N THR A 104 55.45 -12.18 26.89
CA THR A 104 54.34 -12.33 27.88
C THR A 104 54.75 -11.95 29.31
N PRO A 105 53.78 -11.75 30.22
CA PRO A 105 53.75 -12.59 31.44
C PRO A 105 52.33 -13.04 31.88
N SER A 106 52.25 -13.88 32.92
CA SER A 106 51.02 -14.52 33.44
C SER A 106 50.98 -14.61 34.98
N HIS A 107 49.76 -14.72 35.55
CA HIS A 107 49.39 -15.01 36.96
C HIS A 107 49.74 -13.92 38.02
N ALA A 108 49.04 -13.76 39.17
CA ALA A 108 47.92 -14.52 39.79
C ALA A 108 46.99 -13.61 40.66
N ASP A 109 45.81 -14.15 41.03
CA ASP A 109 44.96 -13.92 42.22
C ASP A 109 44.48 -12.50 42.67
N GLY A 110 43.19 -12.39 43.04
CA GLY A 110 42.64 -11.23 43.77
C GLY A 110 41.10 -11.11 43.76
N ALA A 111 40.44 -11.53 44.82
CA ALA A 111 38.98 -11.65 44.98
C ALA A 111 38.13 -10.35 44.99
N THR A 112 36.82 -10.53 44.70
CA THR A 112 35.63 -9.78 45.21
C THR A 112 35.49 -8.26 45.01
N ALA A 113 34.40 -7.82 44.33
CA ALA A 113 33.37 -6.88 44.85
C ALA A 113 32.24 -6.62 43.82
N GLU A 114 31.07 -6.18 44.29
CA GLU A 114 29.84 -6.00 43.50
C GLU A 114 29.56 -4.54 43.08
N HIS A 115 29.10 -4.32 41.83
CA HIS A 115 28.13 -3.26 41.41
C HIS A 115 28.51 -1.76 41.64
N PRO A 116 27.72 -0.73 41.22
CA PRO A 116 26.51 -0.70 40.36
C PRO A 116 26.56 0.33 39.19
N LYS A 117 25.42 0.46 38.48
CA LYS A 117 25.05 1.43 37.42
C LYS A 117 25.10 2.92 37.87
N PRO A 118 25.28 3.88 36.95
CA PRO A 118 25.12 5.31 37.23
C PRO A 118 23.68 5.83 37.03
N ARG A 119 23.18 6.64 37.97
CA ARG A 119 22.00 7.54 37.82
C ARG A 119 22.06 8.67 38.90
N PRO A 120 21.17 9.69 38.88
CA PRO A 120 21.58 11.07 38.59
C PRO A 120 21.69 12.00 39.81
N THR A 121 22.30 13.16 39.60
CA THR A 121 22.21 14.35 40.46
C THR A 121 21.03 15.24 40.01
N GLY A 122 20.30 15.97 40.88
CA GLY A 122 20.29 16.06 42.34
C GLY A 122 19.45 17.29 42.77
N ALA A 123 18.69 17.19 43.87
CA ALA A 123 17.88 18.30 44.42
C ALA A 123 17.77 18.20 45.95
N PRO A 124 17.72 19.34 46.66
CA PRO A 124 16.80 19.55 47.79
C PRO A 124 16.24 21.00 47.85
N GLY A 125 15.20 21.37 48.61
CA GLY A 125 14.31 20.65 49.53
C GLY A 125 13.27 21.61 50.17
N THR A 126 12.20 21.09 50.77
CA THR A 126 11.03 21.81 51.35
C THR A 126 11.27 22.34 52.78
N PRO A 127 10.47 23.30 53.33
CA PRO A 127 9.18 23.01 54.03
C PRO A 127 8.08 24.08 53.77
N GLY A 128 6.84 24.05 54.26
CA GLY A 128 6.11 23.17 55.20
C GLY A 128 4.58 23.47 55.17
N ALA A 129 3.78 22.87 56.06
CA ALA A 129 2.30 22.79 55.92
C ALA A 129 1.49 23.97 56.52
N GLY A 130 0.24 24.15 56.05
CA GLY A 130 -0.79 24.95 56.75
C GLY A 130 -1.99 25.42 55.90
N ALA A 131 -3.20 25.07 56.31
CA ALA A 131 -4.50 25.68 55.94
C ALA A 131 -5.31 25.88 57.25
N PRO A 132 -6.45 26.60 57.31
CA PRO A 132 -7.21 27.30 56.25
C PRO A 132 -7.54 28.78 56.55
N GLY A 133 -8.22 29.49 55.63
CA GLY A 133 -8.83 30.80 55.93
C GLY A 133 -9.46 31.55 54.73
N ALA A 134 -10.75 31.86 54.82
CA ALA A 134 -11.50 32.86 54.03
C ALA A 134 -11.92 34.01 54.99
N PRO A 135 -12.50 35.18 54.60
CA PRO A 135 -13.31 35.45 53.39
C PRO A 135 -13.04 36.83 52.72
N ALA A 136 -14.05 37.40 52.05
CA ALA A 136 -13.96 38.46 51.03
C ALA A 136 -14.49 39.87 51.46
N GLU A 137 -14.17 40.88 50.64
CA GLU A 137 -14.84 42.19 50.49
C GLU A 137 -15.10 42.39 48.98
N GLN A 138 -16.33 42.53 48.46
CA GLN A 138 -17.38 43.57 48.57
C GLN A 138 -17.32 44.68 47.50
N LEU A 139 -18.42 44.77 46.73
CA LEU A 139 -18.79 45.81 45.75
C LEU A 139 -19.39 47.05 46.45
N PRO A 140 -19.65 48.16 45.72
CA PRO A 140 -21.06 48.53 45.46
C PRO A 140 -21.26 49.19 44.04
N PRO A 141 -22.40 49.83 43.66
CA PRO A 141 -23.48 49.10 42.98
C PRO A 141 -24.15 49.84 41.78
N VAL A 142 -25.30 49.31 41.34
CA VAL A 142 -26.13 49.66 40.17
C VAL A 142 -27.13 50.80 40.42
N ALA A 143 -27.59 51.49 39.35
CA ALA A 143 -28.90 52.16 39.29
C ALA A 143 -29.53 52.04 37.87
N ALA A 144 -30.87 52.06 37.77
CA ALA A 144 -31.61 51.79 36.52
C ALA A 144 -32.97 52.52 36.40
N ALA A 145 -33.48 52.55 35.16
CA ALA A 145 -34.90 52.63 34.73
C ALA A 145 -35.65 53.97 34.51
N SER A 146 -36.45 53.97 33.42
CA SER A 146 -37.60 54.84 33.02
C SER A 146 -37.35 56.34 32.69
N GLY A 147 -38.02 56.97 31.71
CA GLY A 147 -38.96 56.50 30.67
C GLY A 147 -39.61 57.67 29.87
N THR A 148 -40.23 57.38 28.70
CA THR A 148 -41.16 58.27 27.89
C THR A 148 -40.56 59.58 27.28
N ASP A 149 -41.00 60.17 26.15
CA ASP A 149 -42.09 59.86 25.17
C ASP A 149 -41.80 60.40 23.72
N ALA A 150 -42.61 59.94 22.75
CA ALA A 150 -43.00 60.43 21.40
C ALA A 150 -42.29 61.57 20.62
N GLY A 151 -42.27 61.48 19.26
CA GLY A 151 -42.35 62.69 18.40
C GLY A 151 -41.74 62.69 16.97
N ALA A 152 -42.38 62.01 16.01
CA ALA A 152 -42.33 62.15 14.54
C ALA A 152 -41.47 63.25 13.83
N THR A 153 -40.76 62.88 12.74
CA THR A 153 -41.14 63.18 11.32
C THR A 153 -40.00 62.81 10.33
N ALA A 154 -40.36 62.51 9.07
CA ALA A 154 -39.40 62.20 7.99
C ALA A 154 -39.32 63.35 6.96
N THR A 155 -38.14 63.62 6.40
CA THR A 155 -38.02 64.38 5.13
C THR A 155 -36.75 64.01 4.35
N VAL A 156 -36.90 63.84 3.03
CA VAL A 156 -35.82 63.59 2.05
C VAL A 156 -35.19 64.92 1.62
N PRO A 157 -33.92 64.95 1.16
CA PRO A 157 -33.71 65.62 -0.14
C PRO A 157 -32.64 65.01 -1.08
N ARG A 158 -33.12 64.68 -2.29
CA ARG A 158 -32.57 64.96 -3.65
C ARG A 158 -31.06 64.84 -3.97
N GLN A 159 -30.83 64.15 -5.09
CA GLN A 159 -29.65 64.22 -5.98
C GLN A 159 -29.19 65.65 -6.31
N LYS A 160 -27.89 65.76 -6.66
CA LYS A 160 -27.39 66.76 -7.60
C LYS A 160 -26.26 66.17 -8.46
N ASP A 161 -26.19 66.61 -9.71
CA ASP A 161 -25.40 66.00 -10.78
C ASP A 161 -23.88 66.15 -10.65
N GLY A 162 -23.15 65.18 -11.20
CA GLY A 162 -21.70 65.23 -11.38
C GLY A 162 -21.29 64.54 -12.69
N THR A 163 -20.70 65.30 -13.60
CA THR A 163 -20.29 64.85 -14.94
C THR A 163 -19.19 63.77 -14.93
N PRO A 164 -19.13 62.89 -15.94
CA PRO A 164 -18.31 61.69 -15.89
C PRO A 164 -16.82 61.95 -16.15
N ARG A 165 -15.97 61.51 -15.23
CA ARG A 165 -14.55 61.22 -15.52
C ARG A 165 -14.44 59.78 -16.03
N PRO A 166 -13.65 59.50 -17.08
CA PRO A 166 -13.48 58.13 -17.56
C PRO A 166 -12.68 57.32 -16.55
N ARG A 167 -13.35 56.42 -15.82
CA ARG A 167 -12.68 55.34 -15.11
C ARG A 167 -12.18 54.35 -16.16
N SER A 168 -10.86 54.28 -16.30
CA SER A 168 -10.17 53.25 -17.09
C SER A 168 -10.69 51.87 -16.69
N GLY A 169 -11.35 51.18 -17.62
CA GLY A 169 -11.92 49.87 -17.35
C GLY A 169 -10.83 48.85 -17.05
N TRP A 170 -10.71 48.47 -15.78
CA TRP A 170 -10.19 47.14 -15.44
C TRP A 170 -11.28 46.13 -15.79
N THR A 171 -11.33 45.75 -17.07
CA THR A 171 -12.04 44.54 -17.50
C THR A 171 -11.32 43.35 -16.87
N SER A 172 -11.75 42.99 -15.67
CA SER A 172 -11.34 41.74 -15.02
C SER A 172 -11.64 40.60 -16.00
N PRO A 173 -10.65 39.82 -16.45
CA PRO A 173 -10.92 38.71 -17.35
C PRO A 173 -11.87 37.76 -16.63
N LEU A 174 -12.97 37.40 -17.32
CA LEU A 174 -14.04 36.54 -16.82
C LEU A 174 -13.44 35.38 -16.03
N ARG A 175 -13.65 35.39 -14.71
CA ARG A 175 -13.09 34.41 -13.79
C ARG A 175 -13.85 33.09 -13.98
N LEU A 176 -13.47 32.35 -15.03
CA LEU A 176 -14.00 31.03 -15.33
C LEU A 176 -13.91 30.15 -14.09
N GLU A 177 -15.03 29.54 -13.71
CA GLU A 177 -15.06 28.58 -12.60
C GLU A 177 -13.99 27.50 -12.84
N PRO A 178 -13.13 27.16 -11.86
CA PRO A 178 -12.02 26.21 -12.08
C PRO A 178 -12.47 24.84 -12.58
N THR A 179 -13.74 24.48 -12.36
CA THR A 179 -14.41 23.26 -12.87
C THR A 179 -14.66 23.26 -14.39
N THR A 180 -14.62 24.43 -15.04
CA THR A 180 -14.84 24.62 -16.49
C THR A 180 -13.55 24.61 -17.31
N LEU A 181 -12.39 24.82 -16.66
CA LEU A 181 -11.09 24.68 -17.31
C LEU A 181 -10.80 23.19 -17.62
N PRO A 182 -10.07 22.87 -18.70
CA PRO A 182 -9.61 21.52 -18.97
C PRO A 182 -8.89 20.88 -17.78
N ASP A 183 -9.11 19.59 -17.54
CA ASP A 183 -8.37 18.83 -16.54
C ASP A 183 -6.99 18.47 -17.13
N LEU A 184 -5.91 18.99 -16.55
CA LEU A 184 -4.55 18.77 -17.07
C LEU A 184 -4.11 17.30 -16.98
N LEU A 185 -4.74 16.49 -16.13
CA LEU A 185 -4.52 15.03 -16.13
C LEU A 185 -4.93 14.38 -17.46
N ASN A 186 -5.87 15.00 -18.19
CA ASN A 186 -6.32 14.58 -19.52
C ASN A 186 -5.56 15.26 -20.67
N HIS A 187 -4.49 16.00 -20.39
CA HIS A 187 -3.70 16.67 -21.42
C HIS A 187 -3.02 15.63 -22.35
N PRO A 188 -3.02 15.81 -23.69
CA PRO A 188 -2.50 14.81 -24.63
C PRO A 188 -0.99 14.59 -24.53
N ASP A 189 -0.22 15.61 -24.13
CA ASP A 189 1.18 15.43 -23.72
C ASP A 189 1.24 14.68 -22.37
N PRO A 190 1.89 13.50 -22.29
CA PRO A 190 2.03 12.73 -21.05
C PRO A 190 2.86 13.45 -19.98
N ALA A 191 3.79 14.32 -20.34
CA ALA A 191 4.59 15.08 -19.37
C ALA A 191 3.73 16.08 -18.58
N VAL A 192 2.83 16.80 -19.27
CA VAL A 192 1.88 17.72 -18.63
C VAL A 192 0.89 16.97 -17.71
N ALA A 193 0.45 15.78 -18.12
CA ALA A 193 -0.43 14.95 -17.29
C ALA A 193 0.29 14.41 -16.04
N ALA A 194 1.57 14.04 -16.16
CA ALA A 194 2.40 13.60 -15.04
C ALA A 194 2.71 14.74 -14.05
N GLU A 195 3.05 15.94 -14.55
CA GLU A 195 3.19 17.14 -13.73
C GLU A 195 1.91 17.46 -12.96
N ALA A 196 0.76 17.46 -13.63
CA ALA A 196 -0.53 17.69 -12.98
C ALA A 196 -0.81 16.69 -11.85
N ALA A 197 -0.50 15.40 -12.05
CA ALA A 197 -0.66 14.37 -11.03
C ALA A 197 0.29 14.59 -9.83
N ALA A 198 1.57 14.91 -10.09
CA ALA A 198 2.56 15.16 -9.04
C ALA A 198 2.26 16.43 -8.22
N VAL A 199 1.87 17.52 -8.90
CA VAL A 199 1.40 18.75 -8.25
C VAL A 199 0.19 18.46 -7.35
N GLU A 200 -0.81 17.72 -7.83
CA GLU A 200 -1.96 17.36 -6.98
C GLU A 200 -1.55 16.53 -5.76
N ASN A 201 -0.61 15.58 -5.89
CA ASN A 201 -0.15 14.76 -4.78
C ASN A 201 0.60 15.58 -3.71
N LEU A 202 1.52 16.46 -4.13
CA LEU A 202 2.24 17.39 -3.24
C LEU A 202 1.27 18.29 -2.48
N LEU A 203 0.30 18.88 -3.19
CA LEU A 203 -0.70 19.76 -2.60
C LEU A 203 -1.65 19.02 -1.64
N ARG A 204 -2.10 17.80 -1.98
CA ARG A 204 -2.92 16.97 -1.06
C ARG A 204 -2.17 16.64 0.22
N CYS A 205 -0.90 16.24 0.10
CA CYS A 205 -0.02 16.03 1.25
C CYS A 205 0.08 17.29 2.10
N TRP A 206 0.45 18.43 1.52
CA TRP A 206 0.61 19.69 2.25
C TRP A 206 -0.69 20.16 2.91
N VAL A 207 -1.82 20.20 2.17
CA VAL A 207 -3.12 20.61 2.70
C VAL A 207 -3.54 19.77 3.90
N ARG A 208 -3.39 18.44 3.82
CA ARG A 208 -3.72 17.52 4.92
C ARG A 208 -2.75 17.64 6.08
N GLU A 209 -1.44 17.71 5.81
CA GLU A 209 -0.39 17.59 6.83
C GLU A 209 -0.08 18.92 7.53
N SER A 210 -0.43 20.06 6.90
CA SER A 210 -0.43 21.40 7.52
C SER A 210 -1.81 21.84 8.04
N GLY A 211 -2.85 21.00 7.93
CA GLY A 211 -4.19 21.28 8.45
C GLY A 211 -4.92 22.44 7.77
N LEU A 212 -4.70 22.65 6.46
CA LEU A 212 -5.31 23.77 5.73
C LEU A 212 -6.79 23.52 5.43
N GLY A 213 -7.63 24.47 5.85
CA GLY A 213 -9.06 24.46 5.59
C GLY A 213 -9.44 24.78 4.14
N ARG A 214 -10.74 24.67 3.85
CA ARG A 214 -11.34 25.12 2.58
C ARG A 214 -11.12 26.63 2.42
N PRO A 215 -10.90 27.16 1.21
CA PRO A 215 -10.78 28.60 1.00
C PRO A 215 -12.05 29.35 1.40
N ASP A 216 -11.91 30.37 2.25
CA ASP A 216 -12.99 31.28 2.61
C ASP A 216 -13.32 32.23 1.45
N GLY A 217 -14.57 32.23 1.01
CA GLY A 217 -15.07 33.13 -0.03
C GLY A 217 -16.08 32.48 -0.98
N PRO A 218 -16.47 33.20 -2.05
CA PRO A 218 -17.33 32.66 -3.11
C PRO A 218 -16.75 31.42 -3.78
N ALA A 219 -17.59 30.70 -4.54
CA ALA A 219 -17.12 29.69 -5.49
C ALA A 219 -16.04 30.27 -6.43
N GLY A 220 -15.11 29.43 -6.86
CA GLY A 220 -13.95 29.85 -7.66
C GLY A 220 -12.87 30.66 -6.91
N THR A 221 -12.98 30.86 -5.59
CA THR A 221 -11.88 31.43 -4.79
C THR A 221 -10.70 30.44 -4.74
N PRO A 222 -9.47 30.83 -5.14
CA PRO A 222 -8.31 29.95 -5.06
C PRO A 222 -7.89 29.73 -3.61
N LEU A 223 -7.39 28.54 -3.30
CA LEU A 223 -6.69 28.27 -2.05
C LEU A 223 -5.38 29.06 -2.03
N ARG A 224 -5.20 29.88 -1.00
CA ARG A 224 -3.95 30.59 -0.72
C ARG A 224 -3.13 29.80 0.29
N ILE A 225 -1.97 29.28 -0.11
CA ILE A 225 -1.04 28.56 0.76
C ILE A 225 0.11 29.51 1.11
N PRO A 226 0.21 30.05 2.33
CA PRO A 226 1.30 30.94 2.71
C PRO A 226 2.64 30.18 2.76
N LEU A 227 3.70 30.80 2.25
CA LEU A 227 5.07 30.31 2.25
C LEU A 227 5.98 31.35 2.95
N PRO A 228 5.93 31.47 4.29
CA PRO A 228 6.62 32.52 5.03
C PRO A 228 8.15 32.49 4.91
N ALA A 229 8.80 31.32 4.90
CA ALA A 229 10.25 31.20 4.70
C ALA A 229 10.67 31.61 3.28
N SER A 230 9.73 31.60 2.34
CA SER A 230 9.88 32.04 0.95
C SER A 230 9.37 33.47 0.69
N GLY A 231 8.76 34.13 1.68
CA GLY A 231 8.23 35.50 1.57
C GLY A 231 7.06 35.68 0.60
N THR A 232 6.30 34.62 0.31
CA THR A 232 5.25 34.60 -0.73
C THR A 232 4.09 33.66 -0.36
N ALA A 233 3.22 33.34 -1.32
CA ALA A 233 2.17 32.34 -1.19
C ALA A 233 1.91 31.63 -2.53
N LEU A 234 1.44 30.38 -2.49
CA LEU A 234 0.85 29.72 -3.66
C LEU A 234 -0.62 30.14 -3.79
N LEU A 235 -1.05 30.41 -5.01
CA LEU A 235 -2.46 30.55 -5.39
C LEU A 235 -2.85 29.31 -6.20
N VAL A 236 -3.72 28.50 -5.62
CA VAL A 236 -4.09 27.17 -6.10
C VAL A 236 -5.59 27.14 -6.44
N PRO A 237 -5.98 27.10 -7.73
CA PRO A 237 -7.38 26.91 -8.10
C PRO A 237 -7.91 25.56 -7.60
N VAL A 238 -9.10 25.55 -6.99
CA VAL A 238 -9.72 24.30 -6.48
C VAL A 238 -10.76 23.80 -7.48
N ARG A 239 -10.54 22.61 -8.05
CA ARG A 239 -11.47 21.93 -8.98
C ARG A 239 -12.49 21.05 -8.24
N HIS A 240 -12.07 20.47 -7.11
CA HIS A 240 -12.90 19.69 -6.18
C HIS A 240 -12.35 19.83 -4.77
N TRP A 241 -13.19 20.19 -3.81
CA TRP A 241 -12.85 20.14 -2.39
C TRP A 241 -13.49 18.90 -1.77
N SER A 242 -12.66 17.92 -1.42
CA SER A 242 -13.10 16.67 -0.81
C SER A 242 -13.25 16.83 0.70
N HIS A 243 -14.29 16.24 1.29
CA HIS A 243 -14.43 16.06 2.73
C HIS A 243 -13.51 14.94 3.24
N ALA A 244 -13.23 13.94 2.39
CA ALA A 244 -12.33 12.84 2.69
C ALA A 244 -10.85 13.08 2.29
N GLY A 245 -10.48 14.30 1.87
CA GLY A 245 -9.09 14.70 1.58
C GLY A 245 -8.58 14.44 0.15
N TRP A 246 -9.38 13.85 -0.74
CA TRP A 246 -9.00 13.65 -2.15
C TRP A 246 -9.32 14.89 -3.02
N HIS A 247 -8.73 16.02 -2.69
CA HIS A 247 -8.93 17.27 -3.42
C HIS A 247 -8.48 17.15 -4.89
N ARG A 248 -9.08 17.94 -5.79
CA ARG A 248 -8.59 18.16 -7.17
C ARG A 248 -8.20 19.63 -7.33
N PHE A 249 -7.06 19.90 -7.93
CA PHE A 249 -6.49 21.24 -8.05
C PHE A 249 -6.26 21.63 -9.52
N GLY A 250 -6.17 22.94 -9.78
CA GLY A 250 -5.78 23.50 -11.07
C GLY A 250 -4.33 24.00 -11.06
N ALA A 251 -3.94 24.62 -12.18
CA ALA A 251 -2.60 25.18 -12.37
C ALA A 251 -2.23 26.21 -11.28
N VAL A 252 -1.12 25.96 -10.58
CA VAL A 252 -0.65 26.76 -9.44
C VAL A 252 0.17 27.97 -9.88
N ARG A 253 0.06 29.08 -9.16
CA ARG A 253 0.89 30.29 -9.38
C ARG A 253 1.44 30.86 -8.08
N LEU A 254 2.51 31.65 -8.15
CA LEU A 254 2.96 32.48 -7.03
C LEU A 254 2.10 33.74 -6.90
N GLU A 255 1.78 34.13 -5.68
CA GLU A 255 1.12 35.40 -5.38
C GLU A 255 1.97 36.59 -5.86
N GLY A 256 1.32 37.60 -6.44
CA GLY A 256 1.98 38.77 -7.04
C GLY A 256 2.50 38.56 -8.47
N THR A 257 2.44 37.35 -9.03
CA THR A 257 2.80 37.12 -10.44
C THR A 257 1.71 37.61 -11.41
N THR A 258 2.12 37.97 -12.63
CA THR A 258 1.19 38.44 -13.68
C THR A 258 0.32 37.29 -14.21
N ALA A 259 -0.83 37.62 -14.80
CA ALA A 259 -1.71 36.62 -15.40
C ALA A 259 -1.08 35.82 -16.57
N ALA A 260 0.04 36.31 -17.13
CA ALA A 260 0.81 35.66 -18.19
C ALA A 260 1.97 34.79 -17.65
N ALA A 261 2.24 34.80 -16.34
CA ALA A 261 3.27 33.94 -15.75
C ALA A 261 2.92 32.45 -15.93
N PRO A 262 3.93 31.59 -16.20
CA PRO A 262 3.73 30.15 -16.26
C PRO A 262 3.23 29.63 -14.90
N SER A 263 2.52 28.50 -14.94
CA SER A 263 2.20 27.77 -13.72
C SER A 263 3.43 27.09 -13.15
N LEU A 264 3.45 26.87 -11.83
CA LEU A 264 4.53 26.14 -11.18
C LEU A 264 4.44 24.64 -11.49
N ASP A 265 5.58 24.03 -11.77
CA ASP A 265 5.79 22.58 -11.84
C ASP A 265 5.95 21.95 -10.44
N ALA A 266 5.89 20.61 -10.40
CA ALA A 266 6.00 19.84 -9.17
C ALA A 266 7.37 20.00 -8.48
N VAL A 267 8.45 20.17 -9.26
CA VAL A 267 9.81 20.33 -8.73
C VAL A 267 9.96 21.66 -7.98
N THR A 268 9.43 22.74 -8.55
CA THR A 268 9.40 24.07 -7.94
C THR A 268 8.52 24.09 -6.70
N ILE A 269 7.35 23.45 -6.74
CA ILE A 269 6.48 23.32 -5.56
C ILE A 269 7.16 22.48 -4.46
N ALA A 270 7.82 21.38 -4.80
CA ALA A 270 8.57 20.57 -3.85
C ALA A 270 9.73 21.33 -3.20
N ALA A 271 10.47 22.16 -3.96
CA ALA A 271 11.53 23.00 -3.43
C ALA A 271 11.01 24.09 -2.49
N LEU A 272 9.87 24.71 -2.80
CA LEU A 272 9.20 25.68 -1.93
C LEU A 272 8.70 25.00 -0.64
N ILE A 273 7.99 23.88 -0.75
CA ILE A 273 7.54 23.06 0.40
C ILE A 273 8.72 22.64 1.29
N ALA A 274 9.82 22.18 0.69
CA ALA A 274 11.01 21.77 1.44
C ALA A 274 11.66 22.92 2.22
N ARG A 275 11.57 24.15 1.70
CA ARG A 275 12.07 25.37 2.35
C ARG A 275 11.19 25.83 3.53
N GLU A 276 9.90 25.54 3.50
CA GLU A 276 9.01 25.76 4.66
C GLU A 276 9.11 24.65 5.72
N GLY A 277 9.77 23.53 5.40
CA GLY A 277 10.01 22.41 6.32
C GLY A 277 11.00 22.75 7.44
N THR A 278 10.66 22.41 8.69
CA THR A 278 11.44 22.76 9.89
C THR A 278 12.70 21.92 10.13
N SER A 279 12.95 20.87 9.33
CA SER A 279 14.02 19.86 9.51
C SER A 279 15.47 20.36 9.31
N GLY A 280 15.72 21.67 9.30
CA GLY A 280 17.06 22.24 9.07
C GLY A 280 17.68 21.83 7.72
N GLY A 281 16.86 21.66 6.69
CA GLY A 281 17.28 21.31 5.33
C GLY A 281 17.63 19.83 5.10
N ARG A 282 17.67 18.98 6.13
CA ARG A 282 17.87 17.53 5.95
C ARG A 282 16.66 16.95 5.22
N GLY A 283 16.90 16.18 4.16
CA GLY A 283 15.83 15.60 3.31
C GLY A 283 15.28 16.51 2.21
N ALA A 284 15.59 17.82 2.19
CA ALA A 284 15.07 18.74 1.18
C ALA A 284 15.50 18.37 -0.25
N ALA A 285 16.80 18.10 -0.45
CA ALA A 285 17.33 17.69 -1.75
C ALA A 285 16.85 16.29 -2.18
N ASP A 286 16.68 15.36 -1.23
CA ASP A 286 16.13 14.01 -1.47
C ASP A 286 14.67 14.11 -1.95
N LEU A 287 13.82 14.91 -1.29
CA LEU A 287 12.44 15.16 -1.74
C LEU A 287 12.41 15.73 -3.17
N VAL A 288 13.22 16.76 -3.47
CA VAL A 288 13.21 17.41 -4.79
C VAL A 288 13.69 16.45 -5.89
N GLY A 289 14.77 15.69 -5.66
CA GLY A 289 15.27 14.68 -6.60
C GLY A 289 14.24 13.58 -6.87
N ARG A 290 13.60 13.07 -5.81
CA ARG A 290 12.58 12.03 -5.89
C ARG A 290 11.31 12.47 -6.59
N VAL A 291 10.86 13.71 -6.35
CA VAL A 291 9.72 14.31 -7.08
C VAL A 291 10.04 14.41 -8.57
N ALA A 292 11.22 14.93 -8.93
CA ALA A 292 11.65 15.03 -10.33
C ALA A 292 11.70 13.66 -11.02
N ASP A 293 12.23 12.63 -10.35
CA ASP A 293 12.22 11.27 -10.89
C ASP A 293 10.80 10.68 -10.98
N SER A 294 9.96 10.88 -9.96
CA SER A 294 8.57 10.42 -9.94
C SER A 294 7.74 11.03 -11.07
N VAL A 295 7.92 12.31 -11.40
CA VAL A 295 7.28 12.95 -12.56
C VAL A 295 7.72 12.26 -13.85
N ARG A 296 9.04 12.14 -14.06
CA ARG A 296 9.62 11.51 -15.27
C ARG A 296 9.15 10.07 -15.46
N ARG A 297 9.12 9.26 -14.39
CA ARG A 297 8.56 7.90 -14.44
C ARG A 297 7.08 7.90 -14.80
N THR A 298 6.30 8.77 -14.16
CA THR A 298 4.85 8.88 -14.43
C THR A 298 4.59 9.31 -15.88
N ALA A 299 5.41 10.18 -16.47
CA ALA A 299 5.31 10.55 -17.87
C ALA A 299 5.60 9.37 -18.82
N GLU A 300 6.66 8.58 -18.57
CA GLU A 300 6.96 7.34 -19.31
C GLU A 300 5.78 6.35 -19.21
N PHE A 301 5.22 6.16 -18.01
CA PHE A 301 4.09 5.25 -17.77
C PHE A 301 2.80 5.71 -18.47
N ILE A 302 2.49 7.00 -18.46
CA ILE A 302 1.32 7.54 -19.17
C ILE A 302 1.52 7.45 -20.69
N ALA A 303 2.72 7.71 -21.19
CA ALA A 303 3.04 7.61 -22.63
C ALA A 303 2.84 6.17 -23.14
N ASP A 304 3.52 5.20 -22.52
CA ASP A 304 3.40 3.77 -22.86
C ASP A 304 1.94 3.32 -22.81
N ARG A 305 1.22 3.66 -21.75
CA ARG A 305 -0.14 3.17 -21.53
C ARG A 305 -1.18 3.87 -22.41
N ARG A 306 -0.85 5.01 -23.05
CA ARG A 306 -1.65 5.62 -24.12
C ARG A 306 -1.42 4.94 -25.47
N GLU A 307 -0.18 4.58 -25.78
CA GLU A 307 0.17 3.82 -27.00
C GLU A 307 -0.31 2.36 -26.92
N ARG A 308 -0.16 1.74 -25.74
CA ARG A 308 -0.45 0.33 -25.46
C ARG A 308 -1.44 0.19 -24.29
N PRO A 309 -2.71 0.59 -24.46
CA PRO A 309 -3.70 0.64 -23.37
C PRO A 309 -4.21 -0.72 -22.89
N THR A 310 -4.02 -1.78 -23.68
CA THR A 310 -4.35 -3.17 -23.32
C THR A 310 -3.09 -3.92 -22.86
N ALA A 311 -3.20 -4.76 -21.83
CA ALA A 311 -2.11 -5.62 -21.40
C ALA A 311 -1.82 -6.71 -22.47
N PRO A 312 -0.56 -7.00 -22.83
CA PRO A 312 -0.22 -7.99 -23.85
C PRO A 312 -0.52 -9.42 -23.37
N ALA A 313 -0.54 -10.40 -24.28
CA ALA A 313 -0.59 -11.80 -23.88
C ALA A 313 0.76 -12.22 -23.23
N PRO A 314 0.76 -13.10 -22.20
CA PRO A 314 -0.39 -13.73 -21.54
C PRO A 314 -1.09 -12.86 -20.48
N LEU A 315 -0.54 -11.69 -20.13
CA LEU A 315 -1.01 -10.82 -19.04
C LEU A 315 -2.49 -10.43 -19.13
N GLY A 316 -3.00 -10.18 -20.34
CA GLY A 316 -4.40 -9.79 -20.56
C GLY A 316 -5.44 -10.83 -20.10
N GLY A 317 -5.05 -12.10 -19.90
CA GLY A 317 -5.90 -13.12 -19.30
C GLY A 317 -5.89 -13.15 -17.77
N ASP A 318 -4.88 -12.55 -17.14
CA ASP A 318 -4.70 -12.53 -15.68
C ASP A 318 -5.22 -11.20 -15.11
N ARG A 319 -6.46 -11.22 -14.60
CA ARG A 319 -7.13 -10.02 -14.07
C ARG A 319 -6.44 -9.49 -12.80
N PHE A 320 -5.90 -10.37 -11.97
CA PHE A 320 -5.12 -10.00 -10.79
C PHE A 320 -3.89 -9.18 -11.19
N LEU A 321 -3.07 -9.71 -12.09
CA LEU A 321 -1.84 -9.04 -12.51
C LEU A 321 -2.13 -7.77 -13.33
N THR A 322 -3.15 -7.80 -14.20
CA THR A 322 -3.63 -6.59 -14.91
C THR A 322 -4.07 -5.49 -13.94
N ALA A 323 -4.71 -5.84 -12.82
CA ALA A 323 -5.04 -4.87 -11.77
C ALA A 323 -3.78 -4.33 -11.06
N GLU A 324 -2.85 -5.20 -10.66
CA GLU A 324 -1.59 -4.79 -10.02
C GLU A 324 -0.74 -3.85 -10.90
N GLN A 325 -0.78 -4.03 -12.21
CA GLN A 325 -0.05 -3.25 -13.21
C GLN A 325 -0.79 -1.95 -13.63
N ALA A 326 -2.03 -1.74 -13.20
CA ALA A 326 -2.83 -0.58 -13.58
C ALA A 326 -2.56 0.71 -12.75
N LEU A 327 -1.83 0.64 -11.64
CA LEU A 327 -1.62 1.75 -10.71
C LEU A 327 -0.55 2.74 -11.22
N LEU A 328 -0.83 3.50 -12.28
CA LEU A 328 0.18 4.35 -12.95
C LEU A 328 0.60 5.58 -12.15
N LEU A 329 -0.34 6.21 -11.44
CA LEU A 329 -0.08 7.46 -10.69
C LEU A 329 0.40 7.22 -9.25
N GLY A 330 0.26 5.99 -8.75
CA GLY A 330 0.69 5.61 -7.41
C GLY A 330 -0.25 6.11 -6.30
N HIS A 331 0.29 6.26 -5.09
CA HIS A 331 -0.50 6.67 -3.91
C HIS A 331 -0.81 8.18 -3.97
N PRO A 332 -2.09 8.60 -3.92
CA PRO A 332 -2.49 10.00 -4.16
C PRO A 332 -2.13 10.97 -3.03
N LEU A 333 -1.60 10.44 -1.91
CA LEU A 333 -1.28 11.15 -0.68
C LEU A 333 0.16 10.82 -0.25
N GLN A 334 1.07 10.80 -1.23
CA GLN A 334 2.53 10.64 -1.10
C GLN A 334 3.18 11.60 -2.13
N PRO A 335 4.17 12.45 -1.76
CA PRO A 335 4.88 13.35 -2.69
C PRO A 335 5.47 12.71 -3.94
N ASP A 336 6.08 11.53 -3.83
CA ASP A 336 6.99 10.95 -4.82
C ASP A 336 6.66 9.48 -5.18
N PRO A 337 5.38 9.13 -5.42
CA PRO A 337 4.91 7.76 -5.34
C PRO A 337 5.47 6.83 -6.42
N LYS A 338 6.07 7.40 -7.49
CA LYS A 338 6.70 6.69 -8.60
C LYS A 338 8.22 6.92 -8.70
N SER A 339 8.85 7.52 -7.69
CA SER A 339 10.30 7.58 -7.62
C SER A 339 10.89 6.16 -7.59
N ARG A 340 11.91 5.92 -8.42
CA ARG A 340 12.67 4.66 -8.54
C ARG A 340 14.18 4.92 -8.56
N GLU A 341 14.64 5.93 -7.82
CA GLU A 341 16.06 6.25 -7.67
C GLU A 341 16.90 5.00 -7.36
N GLY A 342 17.97 4.79 -8.14
CA GLY A 342 18.78 3.57 -8.11
C GLY A 342 18.50 2.58 -9.25
N LEU A 343 17.46 2.81 -10.06
CA LEU A 343 17.27 2.13 -11.35
C LEU A 343 17.81 2.96 -12.53
N SER A 344 18.46 2.28 -13.48
CA SER A 344 18.69 2.81 -14.82
C SER A 344 17.43 2.76 -15.69
N GLU A 345 17.38 3.52 -16.79
CA GLU A 345 16.24 3.55 -17.73
C GLU A 345 15.85 2.15 -18.25
N ALA A 346 16.82 1.28 -18.51
CA ALA A 346 16.57 -0.10 -18.95
C ALA A 346 15.94 -0.97 -17.85
N GLU A 347 16.35 -0.75 -16.60
CA GLU A 347 15.81 -1.43 -15.43
C GLU A 347 14.42 -0.93 -15.06
N VAL A 348 14.13 0.37 -15.22
CA VAL A 348 12.76 0.90 -15.06
C VAL A 348 11.80 0.17 -15.99
N ARG A 349 12.12 0.05 -17.30
CA ARG A 349 11.27 -0.69 -18.25
C ARG A 349 11.08 -2.15 -17.89
N ARG A 350 12.10 -2.80 -17.32
CA ARG A 350 12.07 -4.23 -16.99
C ARG A 350 11.38 -4.54 -15.66
N TYR A 351 11.52 -3.67 -14.65
CA TYR A 351 11.07 -3.91 -13.28
C TYR A 351 9.81 -3.13 -12.88
N SER A 352 9.31 -2.22 -13.72
CA SER A 352 8.09 -1.46 -13.43
C SER A 352 6.82 -2.23 -13.81
N PRO A 353 5.91 -2.53 -12.86
CA PRO A 353 4.59 -3.08 -13.17
C PRO A 353 3.80 -2.18 -14.13
N GLU A 354 3.99 -0.86 -14.05
CA GLU A 354 3.29 0.16 -14.84
C GLU A 354 3.56 0.08 -16.35
N LEU A 355 4.64 -0.59 -16.75
CA LEU A 355 5.08 -0.80 -18.14
C LEU A 355 4.90 -2.27 -18.59
N HIS A 356 4.14 -3.06 -17.82
CA HIS A 356 4.02 -4.52 -17.99
C HIS A 356 5.38 -5.24 -17.98
N GLY A 357 6.36 -4.72 -17.22
CA GLY A 357 7.72 -5.27 -17.15
C GLY A 357 7.75 -6.74 -16.70
N SER A 358 8.82 -7.45 -17.06
CA SER A 358 9.02 -8.86 -16.70
C SER A 358 10.49 -9.24 -16.70
N PHE A 359 10.86 -10.26 -15.92
CA PHE A 359 12.24 -10.73 -15.85
C PHE A 359 12.35 -12.18 -15.35
N PRO A 360 13.25 -13.01 -15.92
CA PRO A 360 13.78 -14.17 -15.19
C PRO A 360 14.37 -13.71 -13.85
N LEU A 361 14.19 -14.51 -12.81
CA LEU A 361 14.81 -14.27 -11.51
C LEU A 361 16.29 -14.59 -11.56
N HIS A 362 17.05 -13.92 -10.72
CA HIS A 362 18.43 -14.30 -10.42
C HIS A 362 18.41 -15.34 -9.30
N TRP A 363 19.28 -16.34 -9.35
CA TRP A 363 19.30 -17.42 -8.36
C TRP A 363 20.68 -17.53 -7.72
N PHE A 364 20.68 -17.66 -6.39
CA PHE A 364 21.83 -18.19 -5.67
C PHE A 364 21.49 -19.62 -5.17
N ALA A 365 22.51 -20.41 -4.85
CA ALA A 365 22.38 -21.63 -4.05
C ALA A 365 22.95 -21.37 -2.64
N ILE A 366 22.21 -21.75 -1.61
CA ILE A 366 22.62 -21.64 -0.21
C ILE A 366 23.10 -23.01 0.27
N ASP A 367 24.27 -23.07 0.90
CA ASP A 367 24.74 -24.26 1.61
C ASP A 367 23.90 -24.52 2.88
N PRO A 368 23.62 -25.78 3.26
CA PRO A 368 22.88 -26.09 4.49
C PRO A 368 23.42 -25.42 5.77
N ALA A 369 24.71 -25.11 5.87
CA ALA A 369 25.31 -24.44 7.03
C ALA A 369 24.98 -22.93 7.12
N ALA A 370 24.48 -22.31 6.04
CA ALA A 370 24.07 -20.90 6.00
C ALA A 370 22.55 -20.73 5.75
N LEU A 371 21.80 -21.83 5.61
CA LEU A 371 20.37 -21.82 5.30
C LEU A 371 19.52 -21.53 6.54
N ALA A 372 18.86 -20.38 6.55
CA ALA A 372 17.69 -20.14 7.38
C ALA A 372 16.42 -20.41 6.56
N SER A 373 15.49 -21.20 7.07
CA SER A 373 14.18 -21.37 6.41
C SER A 373 13.10 -21.81 7.37
N GLU A 374 11.85 -21.53 7.01
CA GLU A 374 10.69 -22.02 7.73
C GLU A 374 9.54 -22.28 6.75
N SER A 375 8.69 -23.26 7.08
CA SER A 375 7.45 -23.50 6.35
C SER A 375 6.36 -24.03 7.27
N ALA A 376 5.14 -23.54 7.04
CA ALA A 376 3.89 -24.14 7.46
C ALA A 376 2.99 -24.46 6.23
N TRP A 377 3.55 -24.42 5.02
CA TRP A 377 2.85 -24.79 3.78
C TRP A 377 2.44 -26.26 3.83
N THR A 378 1.21 -26.57 3.42
CA THR A 378 0.74 -27.96 3.29
C THR A 378 0.01 -28.22 1.99
N GLU A 379 0.27 -29.36 1.38
CA GLU A 379 -0.45 -29.88 0.21
C GLU A 379 -1.17 -31.16 0.62
N SER A 380 -2.48 -31.24 0.41
CA SER A 380 -3.32 -32.39 0.84
C SER A 380 -3.06 -32.82 2.29
N GLY A 381 -2.92 -31.84 3.19
CA GLY A 381 -2.63 -32.05 4.61
C GLY A 381 -1.16 -32.35 4.97
N ARG A 382 -0.28 -32.62 3.99
CA ARG A 382 1.14 -32.93 4.23
C ARG A 382 2.00 -31.66 4.22
N PRO A 383 2.91 -31.44 5.18
CA PRO A 383 3.87 -30.33 5.14
C PRO A 383 4.78 -30.40 3.91
N VAL A 384 5.11 -29.22 3.36
CA VAL A 384 6.08 -29.06 2.27
C VAL A 384 7.10 -28.00 2.68
N SER A 385 8.39 -28.32 2.57
CA SER A 385 9.46 -27.38 2.96
C SER A 385 9.65 -26.27 1.93
N ALA A 386 10.16 -25.11 2.36
CA ALA A 386 10.45 -23.99 1.45
C ALA A 386 11.46 -24.37 0.33
N PRO A 387 12.55 -25.13 0.59
CA PRO A 387 13.43 -25.65 -0.46
C PRO A 387 12.70 -26.52 -1.51
N GLN A 388 11.78 -27.40 -1.08
CA GLN A 388 10.99 -28.23 -2.01
C GLN A 388 10.05 -27.40 -2.89
N LEU A 389 9.43 -26.35 -2.34
CA LEU A 389 8.60 -25.44 -3.11
C LEU A 389 9.41 -24.67 -4.15
N LEU A 390 10.58 -24.15 -3.77
CA LEU A 390 11.45 -23.39 -4.67
C LEU A 390 12.04 -24.27 -5.78
N GLY A 391 12.45 -25.51 -5.49
CA GLY A 391 12.90 -26.47 -6.51
C GLY A 391 11.85 -26.76 -7.58
N ARG A 392 10.55 -26.74 -7.22
CA ARG A 392 9.44 -26.88 -8.17
C ARG A 392 9.18 -25.60 -8.98
N LEU A 393 9.52 -24.42 -8.46
CA LEU A 393 9.36 -23.14 -9.15
C LEU A 393 10.49 -22.85 -10.16
N ALA A 394 11.66 -23.46 -9.96
CA ALA A 394 12.86 -23.38 -10.79
C ALA A 394 13.29 -24.74 -11.39
N PRO A 395 12.44 -25.39 -12.21
CA PRO A 395 12.80 -26.66 -12.85
C PRO A 395 14.06 -26.50 -13.70
N GLY A 396 14.93 -27.52 -13.68
CA GLY A 396 16.17 -27.55 -14.46
C GLY A 396 17.26 -26.57 -14.03
N LEU A 397 17.11 -25.88 -12.89
CA LEU A 397 18.18 -25.04 -12.31
C LEU A 397 19.37 -25.94 -11.90
N PRO A 398 20.61 -25.70 -12.40
CA PRO A 398 21.77 -26.51 -12.05
C PRO A 398 22.25 -26.19 -10.63
N LEU A 399 21.73 -26.93 -9.66
CA LEU A 399 22.06 -26.76 -8.24
C LEU A 399 23.26 -27.65 -7.82
N PRO A 400 24.25 -27.09 -7.10
CA PRO A 400 25.24 -27.90 -6.37
C PRO A 400 24.56 -28.86 -5.39
N GLY A 401 25.12 -30.06 -5.23
CA GLY A 401 24.51 -31.12 -4.42
C GLY A 401 24.26 -30.69 -2.97
N GLY A 402 23.03 -30.89 -2.48
CA GLY A 402 22.63 -30.55 -1.10
C GLY A 402 22.26 -29.09 -0.85
N THR A 403 22.47 -28.18 -1.81
CA THR A 403 22.16 -26.75 -1.65
C THR A 403 20.67 -26.43 -1.85
N THR A 404 20.23 -25.29 -1.32
CA THR A 404 18.86 -24.76 -1.49
C THR A 404 18.85 -23.58 -2.46
N PRO A 405 17.94 -23.55 -3.47
CA PRO A 405 17.79 -22.40 -4.35
C PRO A 405 17.19 -21.18 -3.64
N LEU A 406 17.79 -20.00 -3.84
CA LEU A 406 17.32 -18.70 -3.36
C LEU A 406 16.97 -17.80 -4.54
N PRO A 407 15.67 -17.46 -4.76
CA PRO A 407 15.30 -16.48 -5.77
C PRO A 407 15.62 -15.06 -5.30
N LEU A 408 16.20 -14.27 -6.19
CA LEU A 408 16.55 -12.87 -5.97
C LEU A 408 15.98 -12.00 -7.11
N HIS A 409 15.61 -10.77 -6.76
CA HIS A 409 15.33 -9.76 -7.77
C HIS A 409 16.65 -9.40 -8.50
N PRO A 410 16.72 -9.31 -9.84
CA PRO A 410 18.02 -9.13 -10.52
C PRO A 410 18.79 -7.87 -10.09
N TRP A 411 18.10 -6.76 -9.81
CA TRP A 411 18.72 -5.57 -9.19
C TRP A 411 19.37 -5.89 -7.83
N GLN A 412 18.67 -6.67 -6.98
CA GLN A 412 19.14 -7.04 -5.65
C GLN A 412 20.37 -7.95 -5.76
N ALA A 413 20.39 -8.90 -6.69
CA ALA A 413 21.55 -9.77 -6.91
C ALA A 413 22.81 -8.98 -7.28
N ARG A 414 22.71 -7.96 -8.14
CA ARG A 414 23.84 -7.07 -8.46
C ARG A 414 24.33 -6.33 -7.20
N ASP A 415 23.43 -5.68 -6.47
CA ASP A 415 23.75 -4.92 -5.26
C ASP A 415 24.39 -5.82 -4.18
N LEU A 416 23.86 -7.03 -3.98
CA LEU A 416 24.40 -8.04 -3.06
C LEU A 416 25.83 -8.44 -3.39
N LEU A 417 26.20 -8.61 -4.67
CA LEU A 417 27.55 -9.01 -5.07
C LEU A 417 28.63 -7.98 -4.70
N GLU A 418 28.25 -6.72 -4.44
CA GLU A 418 29.15 -5.66 -3.98
C GLU A 418 29.26 -5.60 -2.43
N ARG A 419 28.45 -6.37 -1.69
CA ARG A 419 28.43 -6.34 -0.21
C ARG A 419 29.51 -7.27 0.38
N PRO A 420 30.37 -6.79 1.30
CA PRO A 420 31.44 -7.60 1.90
C PRO A 420 30.97 -8.91 2.56
N ALA A 421 29.82 -8.91 3.24
CA ALA A 421 29.26 -10.10 3.87
C ALA A 421 28.87 -11.20 2.85
N VAL A 422 28.42 -10.79 1.66
CA VAL A 422 28.06 -11.71 0.57
C VAL A 422 29.30 -12.26 -0.11
N SER A 423 30.36 -11.44 -0.27
CA SER A 423 31.66 -11.96 -0.72
C SER A 423 32.19 -13.02 0.25
N ALA A 424 32.24 -12.72 1.55
CA ALA A 424 32.74 -13.65 2.56
C ALA A 424 32.00 -15.00 2.57
N LEU A 425 30.68 -15.01 2.39
CA LEU A 425 29.90 -16.23 2.24
C LEU A 425 30.23 -17.02 0.97
N ARG A 426 30.47 -16.33 -0.16
CA ARG A 426 30.87 -16.95 -1.44
C ARG A 426 32.29 -17.52 -1.35
N ASP A 427 33.21 -16.77 -0.78
CA ASP A 427 34.62 -17.16 -0.57
C ASP A 427 34.75 -18.34 0.40
N ALA A 428 33.81 -18.47 1.35
CA ALA A 428 33.69 -19.62 2.25
C ALA A 428 32.96 -20.85 1.64
N GLY A 429 32.46 -20.77 0.40
CA GLY A 429 31.69 -21.85 -0.23
C GLY A 429 30.28 -22.06 0.34
N LEU A 430 29.74 -21.07 1.07
CA LEU A 430 28.41 -21.13 1.69
C LEU A 430 27.29 -20.58 0.80
N LEU A 431 27.66 -19.87 -0.26
CA LEU A 431 26.74 -19.21 -1.18
C LEU A 431 27.29 -19.26 -2.61
N TYR A 432 26.47 -19.71 -3.56
CA TYR A 432 26.87 -19.92 -4.96
C TYR A 432 26.04 -19.01 -5.87
N ASP A 433 26.67 -18.22 -6.73
CA ASP A 433 25.96 -17.44 -7.74
C ASP A 433 25.65 -18.32 -8.96
N LEU A 434 24.35 -18.49 -9.26
CA LEU A 434 23.87 -19.31 -10.39
C LEU A 434 23.40 -18.46 -11.58
N GLY A 435 23.35 -17.13 -11.44
CA GLY A 435 22.86 -16.23 -12.49
C GLY A 435 21.33 -16.23 -12.70
N PRO A 436 20.85 -15.62 -13.80
CA PRO A 436 19.45 -15.61 -14.17
C PRO A 436 18.98 -16.96 -14.74
N HIS A 437 17.82 -17.47 -14.27
CA HIS A 437 17.26 -18.74 -14.75
C HIS A 437 15.73 -18.77 -14.77
N GLY A 438 15.18 -19.50 -15.76
CA GLY A 438 13.76 -19.85 -15.88
C GLY A 438 12.89 -18.81 -16.57
N GLU A 439 11.59 -19.12 -16.65
CA GLU A 439 10.56 -18.25 -17.22
C GLU A 439 10.44 -16.90 -16.49
N PRO A 440 10.02 -15.83 -17.20
CA PRO A 440 9.89 -14.51 -16.61
C PRO A 440 8.79 -14.46 -15.54
N TRP A 441 9.10 -13.71 -14.49
CA TRP A 441 8.18 -13.29 -13.45
C TRP A 441 7.82 -11.82 -13.65
N TYR A 442 6.64 -11.44 -13.18
CA TYR A 442 6.05 -10.12 -13.39
C TYR A 442 5.90 -9.40 -12.06
N PRO A 443 6.44 -8.18 -11.88
CA PRO A 443 6.27 -7.41 -10.67
C PRO A 443 4.80 -6.99 -10.51
N THR A 444 4.34 -6.98 -9.26
CA THR A 444 3.03 -6.43 -8.86
C THR A 444 3.19 -4.98 -8.38
N SER A 445 2.12 -4.36 -7.85
CA SER A 445 2.16 -2.96 -7.39
C SER A 445 3.19 -2.64 -6.30
N SER A 446 3.72 -3.67 -5.61
CA SER A 446 4.81 -3.51 -4.62
C SER A 446 6.22 -3.54 -5.23
N VAL A 447 6.35 -3.81 -6.54
CA VAL A 447 7.58 -4.08 -7.32
C VAL A 447 8.30 -5.36 -6.89
N ARG A 448 8.58 -5.51 -5.58
CA ARG A 448 9.32 -6.64 -5.01
C ARG A 448 8.53 -7.94 -4.87
N THR A 449 7.20 -7.88 -4.89
CA THR A 449 6.37 -9.07 -5.02
C THR A 449 6.19 -9.36 -6.51
N VAL A 450 6.52 -10.58 -6.90
CA VAL A 450 6.42 -11.04 -8.29
C VAL A 450 5.43 -12.19 -8.42
N HIS A 451 4.70 -12.18 -9.53
CA HIS A 451 3.69 -13.15 -9.91
C HIS A 451 4.09 -13.84 -11.20
N ARG A 452 3.68 -15.10 -11.36
CA ARG A 452 3.75 -15.84 -12.62
C ARG A 452 2.39 -16.50 -12.84
N PRO A 453 1.63 -16.17 -13.90
CA PRO A 453 0.32 -16.76 -14.16
C PRO A 453 0.38 -18.29 -14.10
N GLY A 454 -0.58 -18.91 -13.40
CA GLY A 454 -0.64 -20.36 -13.18
C GLY A 454 0.31 -20.92 -12.11
N ALA A 455 1.27 -20.15 -11.57
CA ALA A 455 2.10 -20.62 -10.46
C ALA A 455 1.29 -20.70 -9.15
N PRO A 456 1.54 -21.72 -8.28
CA PRO A 456 0.83 -21.88 -7.01
C PRO A 456 1.27 -20.84 -5.94
N ALA A 457 2.38 -20.15 -6.18
CA ALA A 457 2.94 -19.14 -5.28
C ALA A 457 3.33 -17.86 -6.03
N MET A 458 3.12 -16.73 -5.36
CA MET A 458 3.83 -15.48 -5.61
C MET A 458 5.12 -15.48 -4.77
N LEU A 459 6.14 -14.73 -5.19
CA LEU A 459 7.38 -14.55 -4.44
C LEU A 459 7.52 -13.10 -3.98
N LYS A 460 7.76 -12.85 -2.70
CA LYS A 460 8.09 -11.52 -2.14
C LYS A 460 9.58 -11.49 -1.83
N LEU A 461 10.33 -10.83 -2.71
CA LEU A 461 11.79 -10.79 -2.73
C LEU A 461 12.30 -9.61 -1.90
N SER A 462 13.50 -9.71 -1.30
CA SER A 462 14.19 -8.53 -0.77
C SER A 462 14.62 -7.59 -1.91
N LEU A 463 14.49 -6.27 -1.70
CA LEU A 463 14.82 -5.24 -2.68
C LEU A 463 15.29 -3.93 -2.00
N GLY A 464 16.60 -3.67 -1.96
CA GLY A 464 17.23 -2.52 -1.30
C GLY A 464 16.88 -1.13 -1.86
N LEU A 465 16.12 -1.06 -2.95
CA LEU A 465 15.57 0.18 -3.48
C LEU A 465 14.63 0.86 -2.49
N ARG A 466 14.70 2.19 -2.43
CA ARG A 466 13.73 3.04 -1.71
C ARG A 466 12.47 3.21 -2.56
N ILE A 467 11.39 2.53 -2.17
CA ILE A 467 10.07 2.66 -2.79
C ILE A 467 9.16 3.34 -1.78
N THR A 468 8.68 4.53 -2.15
CA THR A 468 8.10 5.51 -1.23
C THR A 468 9.03 5.75 -0.02
N ASN A 469 8.53 5.69 1.20
CA ASN A 469 9.26 6.07 2.42
C ASN A 469 10.07 4.93 3.05
N SER A 470 10.35 3.85 2.31
CA SER A 470 11.12 2.72 2.87
C SER A 470 12.04 2.08 1.84
N ARG A 471 13.22 1.61 2.29
CA ARG A 471 13.88 0.49 1.61
C ARG A 471 13.00 -0.75 1.67
N ARG A 472 13.08 -1.64 0.67
CA ARG A 472 12.17 -2.80 0.55
C ARG A 472 12.90 -4.14 0.68
N GLU A 473 13.93 -4.22 1.51
CA GLU A 473 14.40 -5.51 2.02
C GLU A 473 13.34 -6.11 2.94
N ASN A 474 13.28 -7.44 3.03
CA ASN A 474 12.44 -8.13 4.01
C ASN A 474 13.19 -8.17 5.35
N LEU A 475 12.48 -8.08 6.47
CA LEU A 475 13.09 -8.27 7.80
C LEU A 475 12.76 -9.67 8.32
N ARG A 476 13.72 -10.36 8.95
CA ARG A 476 13.53 -11.73 9.48
C ARG A 476 12.29 -11.86 10.38
N LYS A 477 12.01 -10.86 11.20
CA LYS A 477 10.80 -10.81 12.06
C LYS A 477 9.49 -10.82 11.28
N GLU A 478 9.45 -10.21 10.10
CA GLU A 478 8.28 -10.21 9.21
C GLU A 478 8.09 -11.58 8.55
N LEU A 479 9.19 -12.25 8.19
CA LEU A 479 9.16 -13.60 7.62
C LEU A 479 8.53 -14.59 8.60
N HIS A 480 8.97 -14.60 9.86
CA HIS A 480 8.34 -15.38 10.93
C HIS A 480 6.86 -15.02 11.10
N ARG A 481 6.50 -13.72 11.09
CA ARG A 481 5.11 -13.27 11.23
C ARG A 481 4.16 -13.89 10.20
N GLY A 482 4.61 -14.05 8.96
CA GLY A 482 3.81 -14.69 7.90
C GLY A 482 3.47 -16.15 8.24
N VAL A 483 4.46 -16.90 8.72
CA VAL A 483 4.30 -18.32 9.11
C VAL A 483 3.48 -18.45 10.40
N GLU A 484 3.74 -17.61 11.40
CA GLU A 484 2.99 -17.54 12.66
C GLU A 484 1.50 -17.27 12.41
N VAL A 485 1.16 -16.27 11.59
CA VAL A 485 -0.25 -15.98 11.26
C VAL A 485 -0.88 -17.11 10.45
N HIS A 486 -0.15 -17.75 9.53
CA HIS A 486 -0.67 -18.93 8.84
C HIS A 486 -0.98 -20.08 9.81
N ARG A 487 -0.11 -20.33 10.80
CA ARG A 487 -0.36 -21.34 11.86
C ARG A 487 -1.53 -20.95 12.75
N LEU A 488 -1.60 -19.70 13.21
CA LEU A 488 -2.70 -19.21 14.05
C LEU A 488 -4.06 -19.39 13.36
N LEU A 489 -4.15 -19.03 12.08
CA LEU A 489 -5.39 -19.17 11.32
C LEU A 489 -5.86 -20.63 11.23
N ARG A 490 -4.94 -21.60 11.26
CA ARG A 490 -5.23 -23.05 11.27
C ARG A 490 -5.61 -23.63 12.65
N THR A 491 -5.68 -22.81 13.70
CA THR A 491 -6.11 -23.25 15.05
C THR A 491 -7.64 -23.41 15.17
N GLY A 492 -8.38 -23.35 14.07
CA GLY A 492 -9.83 -23.15 14.06
C GLY A 492 -10.25 -21.68 13.92
N LEU A 493 -9.31 -20.73 13.95
CA LEU A 493 -9.61 -19.29 13.90
C LEU A 493 -10.14 -18.85 12.52
N ALA A 494 -9.59 -19.39 11.42
CA ALA A 494 -10.10 -19.09 10.08
C ALA A 494 -11.54 -19.59 9.91
N GLU A 495 -11.81 -20.81 10.37
CA GLU A 495 -13.13 -21.43 10.32
C GLU A 495 -14.15 -20.66 11.17
N GLN A 496 -13.76 -20.24 12.39
CA GLN A 496 -14.60 -19.38 13.26
C GLN A 496 -14.95 -18.04 12.59
N TRP A 497 -14.00 -17.42 11.90
CA TRP A 497 -14.20 -16.14 11.22
C TRP A 497 -15.05 -16.27 9.94
N GLN A 498 -14.76 -17.30 9.14
CA GLN A 498 -15.42 -17.58 7.86
C GLN A 498 -16.85 -18.12 8.03
N ALA A 499 -17.21 -18.69 9.19
CA ALA A 499 -18.58 -19.06 9.51
C ALA A 499 -19.56 -17.87 9.39
N SER A 500 -19.11 -16.65 9.71
CA SER A 500 -19.87 -15.41 9.53
C SER A 500 -19.51 -14.63 8.27
N HIS A 501 -18.29 -14.80 7.73
CA HIS A 501 -17.76 -14.01 6.60
C HIS A 501 -17.11 -14.89 5.51
N PRO A 502 -17.85 -15.83 4.87
CA PRO A 502 -17.27 -16.85 3.98
C PRO A 502 -16.64 -16.27 2.71
N ALA A 503 -17.01 -15.04 2.32
CA ALA A 503 -16.51 -14.36 1.13
C ALA A 503 -15.15 -13.66 1.33
N PHE A 504 -14.65 -13.55 2.56
CA PHE A 504 -13.41 -12.82 2.88
C PHE A 504 -12.32 -13.76 3.42
N ASP A 505 -11.05 -13.49 3.06
CA ASP A 505 -9.92 -14.25 3.58
C ASP A 505 -8.59 -13.47 3.52
N ILE A 506 -7.56 -13.96 4.20
CA ILE A 506 -6.19 -13.44 4.16
C ILE A 506 -5.32 -14.24 3.16
N VAL A 507 -4.67 -13.59 2.21
CA VAL A 507 -3.65 -14.25 1.36
C VAL A 507 -2.48 -14.69 2.25
N ARG A 508 -2.24 -16.00 2.31
CA ARG A 508 -1.31 -16.62 3.27
C ARG A 508 0.15 -16.49 2.82
N ASP A 509 1.04 -16.27 3.79
CA ASP A 509 2.49 -16.19 3.63
C ASP A 509 3.21 -17.30 4.42
N PRO A 510 2.99 -18.59 4.08
CA PRO A 510 3.30 -19.71 4.97
C PRO A 510 4.77 -20.18 4.98
N ALA A 511 5.64 -19.67 4.11
CA ALA A 511 7.00 -20.19 3.95
C ALA A 511 8.00 -19.13 3.49
N TRP A 512 9.26 -19.28 3.88
CA TRP A 512 10.36 -18.41 3.47
C TRP A 512 11.72 -19.13 3.50
N VAL A 513 12.68 -18.58 2.76
CA VAL A 513 14.11 -18.91 2.84
C VAL A 513 14.91 -17.63 3.03
N ALA A 514 16.02 -17.72 3.74
CA ALA A 514 16.97 -16.64 3.93
C ALA A 514 18.38 -17.19 4.21
N VAL A 515 19.35 -16.29 4.35
CA VAL A 515 20.75 -16.64 4.65
C VAL A 515 21.19 -16.02 5.97
N ASP A 516 21.84 -16.84 6.80
CA ASP A 516 22.53 -16.40 8.01
C ASP A 516 24.05 -16.54 7.82
N ALA A 517 24.81 -15.66 8.47
CA ALA A 517 26.26 -15.75 8.55
C ALA A 517 26.69 -16.93 9.47
N PRO A 518 27.95 -17.39 9.44
CA PRO A 518 28.41 -18.50 10.28
C PRO A 518 28.29 -18.28 11.80
N ASP A 519 28.11 -17.03 12.25
CA ASP A 519 27.84 -16.68 13.65
C ASP A 519 26.34 -16.65 14.02
N GLY A 520 25.46 -16.99 13.06
CA GLY A 520 24.00 -16.96 13.20
C GLY A 520 23.35 -15.61 12.90
N THR A 521 24.10 -14.59 12.48
CA THR A 521 23.54 -13.27 12.16
C THR A 521 22.81 -13.27 10.82
N PRO A 522 21.53 -12.85 10.73
CA PRO A 522 20.82 -12.71 9.46
C PRO A 522 21.52 -11.75 8.50
N VAL A 523 21.70 -12.15 7.23
CA VAL A 523 22.35 -11.32 6.21
C VAL A 523 21.28 -10.59 5.39
N PRO A 524 21.12 -9.26 5.56
CA PRO A 524 20.00 -8.54 4.96
C PRO A 524 20.06 -8.58 3.44
N GLY A 525 18.90 -8.81 2.82
CA GLY A 525 18.76 -8.75 1.38
C GLY A 525 18.82 -10.12 0.69
N LEU A 526 19.25 -11.17 1.40
CA LEU A 526 19.27 -12.56 0.94
C LEU A 526 18.01 -13.34 1.37
N ASP A 527 16.84 -12.70 1.31
CA ASP A 527 15.58 -13.24 1.82
C ASP A 527 14.49 -13.32 0.74
N ALA A 528 13.76 -14.44 0.71
CA ALA A 528 12.60 -14.64 -0.15
C ALA A 528 11.45 -15.31 0.58
N LEU A 529 10.25 -14.71 0.48
CA LEU A 529 9.02 -15.23 1.04
C LEU A 529 8.12 -15.81 -0.06
N LEU A 530 7.53 -16.98 0.22
CA LEU A 530 6.58 -17.66 -0.65
C LEU A 530 5.16 -17.38 -0.16
N ARG A 531 4.41 -16.65 -0.97
CA ARG A 531 3.01 -16.29 -0.75
C ARG A 531 2.09 -17.22 -1.53
N HIS A 532 1.02 -17.73 -0.94
CA HIS A 532 -0.02 -18.44 -1.68
C HIS A 532 -0.54 -17.59 -2.85
N ASN A 533 -0.69 -18.17 -4.04
CA ASN A 533 -1.47 -17.57 -5.11
C ASN A 533 -2.89 -18.20 -5.13
N PRO A 534 -3.90 -17.58 -4.49
CA PRO A 534 -5.25 -18.14 -4.44
C PRO A 534 -6.07 -17.85 -5.70
N PHE A 535 -5.59 -16.99 -6.60
CA PHE A 535 -6.37 -16.44 -7.71
C PHE A 535 -6.39 -17.40 -8.90
N ARG A 536 -7.60 -17.77 -9.34
CA ARG A 536 -7.88 -18.66 -10.46
C ARG A 536 -8.16 -17.88 -11.75
N SER A 537 -8.06 -18.56 -12.89
CA SER A 537 -8.55 -18.03 -14.16
C SER A 537 -10.06 -17.76 -14.05
N GLY A 538 -10.46 -16.51 -14.28
CA GLY A 538 -11.85 -16.06 -14.17
C GLY A 538 -12.17 -15.25 -12.91
N ASP A 539 -11.35 -15.34 -11.85
CA ASP A 539 -11.47 -14.46 -10.69
C ASP A 539 -11.17 -13.01 -11.09
N ASP A 540 -11.79 -12.04 -10.40
CA ASP A 540 -11.52 -10.62 -10.60
C ASP A 540 -11.15 -9.90 -9.30
N PRO A 541 -9.97 -10.20 -8.73
CA PRO A 541 -9.43 -9.52 -7.56
C PRO A 541 -8.75 -8.21 -7.99
N VAL A 542 -9.14 -7.10 -7.36
CA VAL A 542 -8.54 -5.78 -7.63
C VAL A 542 -8.22 -5.07 -6.32
N CYS A 543 -6.97 -4.64 -6.14
CA CYS A 543 -6.61 -3.80 -5.00
C CYS A 543 -7.23 -2.40 -5.15
N ILE A 544 -7.72 -1.84 -4.04
CA ILE A 544 -8.49 -0.58 -4.06
C ILE A 544 -7.67 0.60 -4.61
N ALA A 545 -6.36 0.59 -4.43
CA ALA A 545 -5.46 1.57 -5.01
C ALA A 545 -5.51 1.56 -6.56
N ALA A 546 -5.44 0.38 -7.17
CA ALA A 546 -5.53 0.25 -8.63
C ALA A 546 -6.96 0.45 -9.16
N LEU A 547 -7.99 0.06 -8.37
CA LEU A 547 -9.39 0.27 -8.71
C LEU A 547 -9.73 1.77 -8.86
N THR A 548 -9.22 2.59 -7.94
CA THR A 548 -9.54 4.02 -7.84
C THR A 548 -8.63 4.93 -8.68
N ALA A 549 -7.44 4.48 -9.06
CA ALA A 549 -6.48 5.26 -9.84
C ALA A 549 -6.92 5.50 -11.30
N PRO A 550 -6.94 6.75 -11.79
CA PRO A 550 -7.13 7.04 -13.21
C PRO A 550 -6.01 6.48 -14.10
N ARG A 551 -6.38 5.93 -15.25
CA ARG A 551 -5.47 5.39 -16.27
C ARG A 551 -5.99 5.64 -17.69
N PRO A 552 -5.15 5.56 -18.74
CA PRO A 552 -5.63 5.54 -20.13
C PRO A 552 -6.43 4.26 -20.42
N TRP A 553 -7.39 4.36 -21.35
CA TRP A 553 -8.21 3.24 -21.83
C TRP A 553 -8.23 3.19 -23.36
N PRO A 554 -8.42 2.00 -23.96
CA PRO A 554 -8.47 1.86 -25.42
C PRO A 554 -9.54 2.76 -26.04
N GLY A 555 -9.17 3.53 -27.07
CA GLY A 555 -10.08 4.43 -27.78
C GLY A 555 -10.56 5.66 -26.99
N ARG A 556 -9.97 5.97 -25.82
CA ARG A 556 -10.30 7.16 -25.02
C ARG A 556 -9.16 8.18 -25.04
N THR A 557 -9.50 9.45 -25.16
CA THR A 557 -8.54 10.57 -25.01
C THR A 557 -8.36 11.02 -23.56
N THR A 558 -9.33 10.71 -22.70
CA THR A 558 -9.32 11.03 -21.26
C THR A 558 -8.96 9.81 -20.42
N MET A 559 -8.32 10.03 -19.29
CA MET A 559 -8.06 9.01 -18.27
C MET A 559 -9.29 8.82 -17.37
N SER A 560 -9.58 7.58 -16.99
CA SER A 560 -10.62 7.21 -16.04
C SER A 560 -10.15 6.05 -15.16
N SER A 561 -10.68 5.94 -13.94
CA SER A 561 -10.37 4.79 -13.09
C SER A 561 -11.21 3.57 -13.47
N ARG A 562 -10.77 2.38 -13.03
CA ARG A 562 -11.60 1.18 -13.18
C ARG A 562 -12.92 1.31 -12.40
N LEU A 563 -12.92 1.98 -11.25
CA LEU A 563 -14.15 2.29 -10.51
C LEU A 563 -15.13 3.09 -11.36
N ALA A 564 -14.66 4.15 -12.03
CA ALA A 564 -15.51 5.00 -12.87
C ALA A 564 -16.14 4.23 -14.04
N GLU A 565 -15.37 3.39 -14.74
CA GLU A 565 -15.90 2.55 -15.82
C GLU A 565 -16.94 1.54 -15.30
N LEU A 566 -16.68 0.88 -14.16
CA LEU A 566 -17.61 -0.10 -13.56
C LEU A 566 -18.92 0.56 -13.12
N ILE A 567 -18.87 1.67 -12.38
CA ILE A 567 -20.07 2.38 -11.92
C ILE A 567 -20.88 2.93 -13.11
N THR A 568 -20.21 3.42 -14.17
CA THR A 568 -20.88 3.89 -15.38
C THR A 568 -21.56 2.74 -16.13
N GLY A 569 -20.87 1.61 -16.31
CA GLY A 569 -21.42 0.41 -16.94
C GLY A 569 -22.61 -0.17 -16.17
N LEU A 570 -22.50 -0.27 -14.85
CA LEU A 570 -23.58 -0.72 -13.96
C LEU A 570 -24.79 0.22 -13.98
N ALA A 571 -24.59 1.55 -14.01
CA ALA A 571 -25.68 2.52 -14.14
C ALA A 571 -26.44 2.34 -15.46
N ILE A 572 -25.73 2.15 -16.57
CA ILE A 572 -26.33 1.87 -17.89
C ILE A 572 -27.08 0.53 -17.87
N ALA A 573 -26.48 -0.53 -17.32
CA ALA A 573 -27.05 -1.88 -17.32
C ALA A 573 -28.29 -2.03 -16.39
N THR A 574 -28.35 -1.27 -15.29
CA THR A 574 -29.47 -1.29 -14.33
C THR A 574 -30.55 -0.24 -14.61
N GLY A 575 -30.24 0.79 -15.41
CA GLY A 575 -31.12 1.95 -15.58
C GLY A 575 -31.18 2.89 -14.37
N HIS A 576 -30.35 2.65 -13.34
CA HIS A 576 -30.26 3.49 -12.16
C HIS A 576 -29.27 4.66 -12.35
N THR A 577 -29.37 5.69 -11.52
CA THR A 577 -28.43 6.82 -11.56
C THR A 577 -27.04 6.39 -11.08
N THR A 578 -25.99 7.02 -11.61
CA THR A 578 -24.59 6.81 -11.20
C THR A 578 -24.42 6.89 -9.69
N SER A 579 -25.07 7.86 -9.03
CA SER A 579 -24.99 8.03 -7.57
C SER A 579 -25.71 6.94 -6.78
N ALA A 580 -26.79 6.35 -7.31
CA ALA A 580 -27.47 5.24 -6.66
C ALA A 580 -26.61 3.96 -6.74
N VAL A 581 -26.08 3.66 -7.92
CA VAL A 581 -25.15 2.54 -8.15
C VAL A 581 -23.87 2.69 -7.32
N ALA A 582 -23.30 3.89 -7.25
CA ALA A 582 -22.14 4.17 -6.42
C ALA A 582 -22.41 3.92 -4.92
N ALA A 583 -23.57 4.35 -4.42
CA ALA A 583 -23.97 4.11 -3.03
C ALA A 583 -24.19 2.61 -2.74
N GLU A 584 -24.82 1.88 -3.66
CA GLU A 584 -25.00 0.43 -3.53
C GLU A 584 -23.66 -0.32 -3.57
N TRP A 585 -22.80 0.02 -4.53
CA TRP A 585 -21.46 -0.58 -4.67
C TRP A 585 -20.64 -0.34 -3.38
N PHE A 586 -20.68 0.88 -2.85
CA PHE A 586 -20.01 1.23 -1.60
C PHE A 586 -20.57 0.47 -0.40
N LEU A 587 -21.90 0.29 -0.30
CA LEU A 587 -22.51 -0.51 0.78
C LEU A 587 -22.11 -1.99 0.70
N ARG A 588 -22.09 -2.59 -0.50
CA ARG A 588 -21.59 -3.96 -0.71
C ARG A 588 -20.10 -4.09 -0.36
N TYR A 589 -19.30 -3.06 -0.64
CA TYR A 589 -17.90 -3.02 -0.22
C TYR A 589 -17.74 -2.98 1.31
N LEU A 590 -18.54 -2.14 2.01
CA LEU A 590 -18.53 -2.11 3.46
C LEU A 590 -18.90 -3.47 4.08
N ASP A 591 -19.92 -4.14 3.53
CA ASP A 591 -20.39 -5.45 3.99
C ASP A 591 -19.40 -6.60 3.69
N HIS A 592 -18.90 -6.70 2.47
CA HIS A 592 -18.08 -7.85 2.04
C HIS A 592 -16.57 -7.68 2.26
N VAL A 593 -16.10 -6.48 2.63
CA VAL A 593 -14.66 -6.17 2.80
C VAL A 593 -14.36 -5.53 4.16
N VAL A 594 -15.11 -4.51 4.58
CA VAL A 594 -14.78 -3.77 5.82
C VAL A 594 -15.29 -4.50 7.06
N LEU A 595 -16.52 -5.03 7.03
CA LEU A 595 -17.12 -5.77 8.15
C LEU A 595 -16.30 -7.01 8.56
N PRO A 596 -15.83 -7.88 7.63
CA PRO A 596 -14.95 -9.00 7.99
C PRO A 596 -13.66 -8.56 8.69
N VAL A 597 -13.06 -7.43 8.28
CA VAL A 597 -11.82 -6.90 8.88
C VAL A 597 -12.06 -6.38 10.30
N LEU A 598 -13.17 -5.67 10.54
CA LEU A 598 -13.59 -5.27 11.89
C LEU A 598 -13.89 -6.49 12.78
N ALA A 599 -14.60 -7.48 12.22
CA ALA A 599 -14.93 -8.71 12.93
C ALA A 599 -13.68 -9.55 13.26
N PHE A 600 -12.64 -9.52 12.43
CA PHE A 600 -11.38 -10.21 12.72
C PHE A 600 -10.64 -9.61 13.91
N ASP A 601 -10.56 -8.28 14.00
CA ASP A 601 -9.98 -7.60 15.17
C ASP A 601 -10.79 -7.91 16.45
N ALA A 602 -12.13 -7.86 16.36
CA ALA A 602 -13.01 -8.18 17.48
C ALA A 602 -12.91 -9.65 17.96
N LEU A 603 -12.71 -10.60 17.02
CA LEU A 603 -12.62 -12.04 17.28
C LEU A 603 -11.24 -12.48 17.76
N ALA A 604 -10.18 -11.92 17.19
CA ALA A 604 -8.80 -12.41 17.37
C ALA A 604 -7.89 -11.46 18.15
N GLY A 605 -8.26 -10.19 18.30
CA GLY A 605 -7.35 -9.17 18.84
C GLY A 605 -6.27 -8.72 17.85
N ILE A 606 -6.52 -8.86 16.55
CA ILE A 606 -5.55 -8.62 15.49
C ILE A 606 -6.08 -7.56 14.53
N ALA A 607 -5.54 -6.35 14.64
CA ALA A 607 -5.78 -5.30 13.67
C ALA A 607 -4.90 -5.51 12.42
N LEU A 608 -5.47 -5.21 11.24
CA LEU A 608 -4.82 -5.38 9.94
C LEU A 608 -4.44 -4.02 9.34
N GLU A 609 -3.27 -3.95 8.68
CA GLU A 609 -2.85 -2.84 7.81
C GLU A 609 -3.62 -2.83 6.49
N ALA A 610 -4.96 -2.80 6.59
CA ALA A 610 -5.90 -2.91 5.48
C ALA A 610 -5.99 -1.62 4.65
N HIS A 611 -4.85 -1.07 4.27
CA HIS A 611 -4.70 0.08 3.38
C HIS A 611 -5.01 -0.30 1.92
N GLN A 612 -5.28 0.67 1.05
CA GLN A 612 -5.83 0.42 -0.29
C GLN A 612 -5.02 -0.54 -1.20
N GLN A 613 -3.72 -0.70 -0.98
CA GLN A 613 -2.87 -1.64 -1.74
C GLN A 613 -2.81 -3.07 -1.14
N ASN A 614 -3.24 -3.25 0.12
CA ASN A 614 -3.29 -4.55 0.81
C ASN A 614 -4.72 -5.11 0.90
N THR A 615 -5.73 -4.28 0.65
CA THR A 615 -7.12 -4.71 0.52
C THR A 615 -7.47 -4.89 -0.95
N LEU A 616 -7.95 -6.09 -1.29
CA LEU A 616 -8.49 -6.44 -2.58
C LEU A 616 -10.00 -6.66 -2.45
N VAL A 617 -10.78 -6.14 -3.38
CA VAL A 617 -12.19 -6.52 -3.57
C VAL A 617 -12.27 -7.59 -4.65
N LEU A 618 -13.12 -8.59 -4.45
CA LEU A 618 -13.49 -9.57 -5.47
C LEU A 618 -14.75 -9.06 -6.18
N LEU A 619 -14.71 -9.00 -7.51
CA LEU A 619 -15.83 -8.53 -8.33
C LEU A 619 -16.53 -9.70 -9.04
N ASP A 620 -17.85 -9.62 -9.16
CA ASP A 620 -18.61 -10.49 -10.06
C ASP A 620 -18.42 -10.07 -11.54
N PRO A 621 -18.91 -10.86 -12.52
CA PRO A 621 -18.79 -10.53 -13.93
C PRO A 621 -19.46 -9.20 -14.35
N ALA A 622 -20.37 -8.64 -13.55
CA ALA A 622 -21.01 -7.35 -13.80
C ALA A 622 -20.22 -6.17 -13.18
N GLY A 623 -19.38 -6.42 -12.17
CA GLY A 623 -18.57 -5.42 -11.48
C GLY A 623 -18.98 -5.12 -10.04
N TRP A 624 -19.89 -5.89 -9.44
CA TRP A 624 -20.28 -5.71 -8.05
C TRP A 624 -19.30 -6.37 -7.08
N PRO A 625 -19.06 -5.80 -5.88
CA PRO A 625 -18.35 -6.50 -4.81
C PRO A 625 -19.11 -7.75 -4.41
N ILE A 626 -18.40 -8.87 -4.27
CA ILE A 626 -18.92 -10.16 -3.79
C ILE A 626 -18.03 -10.80 -2.70
N GLY A 627 -16.96 -10.12 -2.31
CA GLY A 627 -15.99 -10.63 -1.35
C GLY A 627 -14.73 -9.76 -1.31
N GLY A 628 -13.73 -10.20 -0.55
CA GLY A 628 -12.46 -9.49 -0.49
C GLY A 628 -11.29 -10.35 -0.01
N ARG A 629 -10.08 -9.82 -0.17
CA ARG A 629 -8.87 -10.40 0.42
C ARG A 629 -8.03 -9.33 1.09
N TYR A 630 -7.50 -9.64 2.27
CA TYR A 630 -6.35 -8.90 2.82
C TYR A 630 -5.06 -9.61 2.39
N ARG A 631 -3.97 -8.89 2.18
CA ARG A 631 -2.62 -9.46 1.98
C ARG A 631 -1.57 -8.69 2.77
N ASP A 632 -0.42 -9.34 2.92
CA ASP A 632 0.84 -8.85 3.47
C ASP A 632 1.13 -9.12 4.95
N ASN A 633 2.37 -9.55 5.19
CA ASN A 633 2.91 -9.97 6.48
C ASN A 633 3.61 -8.86 7.27
N GLN A 634 3.81 -7.66 6.71
CA GLN A 634 4.36 -6.55 7.49
C GLN A 634 3.30 -5.96 8.46
N GLY A 635 2.03 -6.04 8.10
CA GLY A 635 0.94 -5.26 8.69
C GLY A 635 -0.04 -5.99 9.61
N TYR A 636 0.45 -6.81 10.54
CA TYR A 636 -0.39 -7.35 11.63
C TYR A 636 -0.02 -6.67 12.94
N TYR A 637 -1.04 -6.27 13.71
CA TYR A 637 -0.89 -5.65 15.02
C TYR A 637 -1.61 -6.51 16.05
N PHE A 638 -0.87 -7.30 16.83
CA PHE A 638 -1.46 -8.11 17.90
C PHE A 638 -1.65 -7.22 19.14
N ARG A 639 -2.87 -7.15 19.66
CA ARG A 639 -3.18 -6.36 20.86
C ARG A 639 -2.58 -7.01 22.09
N GLU A 640 -1.82 -6.23 22.86
CA GLU A 640 -1.27 -6.67 24.15
C GLU A 640 -2.37 -7.17 25.10
N SER A 641 -3.55 -6.53 25.11
CA SER A 641 -4.72 -6.99 25.88
C SER A 641 -5.20 -8.41 25.55
N ARG A 642 -4.83 -8.95 24.38
CA ARG A 642 -5.26 -10.26 23.87
C ARG A 642 -4.12 -11.30 23.86
N ARG A 643 -2.95 -10.96 24.44
CA ARG A 643 -1.79 -11.86 24.54
C ARG A 643 -2.15 -13.26 25.05
N ALA A 644 -2.81 -13.36 26.20
CA ALA A 644 -3.12 -14.64 26.82
C ALA A 644 -4.04 -15.53 25.95
N GLU A 645 -4.99 -14.94 25.23
CA GLU A 645 -5.88 -15.66 24.31
C GLU A 645 -5.12 -16.16 23.07
N LEU A 646 -4.21 -15.34 22.53
CA LEU A 646 -3.38 -15.68 21.39
C LEU A 646 -2.34 -16.74 21.74
N GLU A 647 -1.65 -16.62 22.88
CA GLU A 647 -0.71 -17.63 23.40
C GLU A 647 -1.41 -18.96 23.73
N HIS A 648 -2.66 -18.94 24.19
CA HIS A 648 -3.45 -20.16 24.39
C HIS A 648 -3.78 -20.86 23.07
N ARG A 649 -4.07 -20.11 21.99
CA ARG A 649 -4.34 -20.67 20.65
C ARG A 649 -3.07 -21.17 19.96
N LEU A 650 -1.97 -20.43 20.07
CA LEU A 650 -0.67 -20.77 19.48
C LEU A 650 0.46 -20.38 20.45
N PRO A 651 0.96 -21.33 21.27
CA PRO A 651 2.03 -21.06 22.22
C PRO A 651 3.28 -20.47 21.55
N GLY A 652 3.79 -19.38 22.11
CA GLY A 652 4.97 -18.67 21.61
C GLY A 652 4.75 -17.74 20.42
N ILE A 653 3.50 -17.55 19.97
CA ILE A 653 3.14 -16.58 18.92
C ILE A 653 3.68 -15.17 19.24
N GLY A 654 4.12 -14.42 18.23
CA GLY A 654 4.59 -13.04 18.40
C GLY A 654 6.02 -12.90 18.93
N SER A 655 6.61 -13.97 19.49
CA SER A 655 7.93 -13.90 20.14
C SER A 655 9.09 -13.74 19.17
N ALA A 656 9.11 -14.48 18.05
CA ALA A 656 10.15 -14.37 17.02
C ALA A 656 9.89 -13.21 16.05
N SER A 657 8.64 -12.78 15.95
CA SER A 657 8.15 -11.79 14.99
C SER A 657 7.99 -10.37 15.54
N ASP A 658 8.11 -10.19 16.87
CA ASP A 658 7.96 -8.90 17.57
C ASP A 658 6.69 -8.15 17.10
N THR A 659 5.54 -8.82 17.29
CA THR A 659 4.25 -8.45 16.67
C THR A 659 3.24 -7.84 17.66
N PHE A 660 3.48 -8.00 18.96
CA PHE A 660 2.61 -7.41 19.98
C PHE A 660 2.86 -5.91 20.12
N VAL A 661 1.78 -5.14 20.13
CA VAL A 661 1.78 -3.70 20.36
C VAL A 661 0.72 -3.34 21.39
N SER A 662 0.87 -2.17 22.03
CA SER A 662 -0.18 -1.66 22.91
C SER A 662 -1.47 -1.40 22.12
N ASP A 663 -2.61 -1.64 22.75
CA ASP A 663 -3.93 -1.42 22.14
C ASP A 663 -4.13 0.01 21.60
N ALA A 664 -3.50 1.01 22.22
CA ALA A 664 -3.51 2.38 21.74
C ALA A 664 -2.78 2.55 20.39
N VAL A 665 -1.66 1.84 20.19
CA VAL A 665 -0.95 1.80 18.90
C VAL A 665 -1.75 1.01 17.87
N ALA A 666 -2.27 -0.17 18.23
CA ALA A 666 -3.12 -0.97 17.35
C ALA A 666 -4.31 -0.13 16.85
N ASP A 667 -5.02 0.57 17.74
CA ASP A 667 -6.13 1.45 17.39
C ASP A 667 -5.73 2.62 16.48
N GLU A 668 -4.61 3.30 16.75
CA GLU A 668 -4.13 4.42 15.93
C GLU A 668 -3.83 3.95 14.49
N ARG A 669 -3.12 2.82 14.37
CA ARG A 669 -2.75 2.25 13.07
C ARG A 669 -3.98 1.70 12.34
N PHE A 670 -4.90 1.04 13.04
CA PHE A 670 -6.11 0.50 12.44
C PHE A 670 -7.06 1.61 11.96
N ALA A 671 -7.21 2.69 12.74
CA ALA A 671 -7.97 3.87 12.33
C ALA A 671 -7.36 4.57 11.11
N TYR A 672 -6.04 4.68 11.05
CA TYR A 672 -5.37 5.23 9.87
C TYR A 672 -5.54 4.33 8.64
N TYR A 673 -5.29 3.03 8.75
CA TYR A 673 -5.23 2.15 7.59
C TYR A 673 -6.62 1.74 7.06
N LEU A 674 -7.54 1.27 7.92
CA LEU A 674 -8.89 0.91 7.50
C LEU A 674 -9.80 2.14 7.38
N GLY A 675 -9.78 3.03 8.37
CA GLY A 675 -10.63 4.22 8.39
C GLY A 675 -10.23 5.25 7.34
N ILE A 676 -9.04 5.83 7.48
CA ILE A 676 -8.60 6.99 6.68
C ILE A 676 -8.11 6.59 5.30
N ASN A 677 -7.08 5.74 5.22
CA ASN A 677 -6.44 5.40 3.95
C ASN A 677 -7.39 4.60 3.05
N ASN A 678 -8.07 3.60 3.60
CA ASN A 678 -8.99 2.75 2.86
C ASN A 678 -10.37 3.40 2.65
N VAL A 679 -11.24 3.46 3.67
CA VAL A 679 -12.66 3.80 3.46
C VAL A 679 -12.86 5.28 3.11
N LEU A 680 -12.27 6.21 3.87
CA LEU A 680 -12.33 7.64 3.51
C LEU A 680 -11.63 7.88 2.16
N GLY A 681 -10.47 7.26 1.92
CA GLY A 681 -9.82 7.30 0.60
C GLY A 681 -10.73 6.83 -0.54
N LEU A 682 -11.52 5.78 -0.35
CA LEU A 682 -12.49 5.31 -1.36
C LEU A 682 -13.65 6.29 -1.55
N ILE A 683 -14.18 6.88 -0.47
CA ILE A 683 -15.19 7.96 -0.55
C ILE A 683 -14.64 9.16 -1.34
N GLY A 684 -13.40 9.58 -1.06
CA GLY A 684 -12.72 10.63 -1.80
C GLY A 684 -12.50 10.27 -3.28
N ALA A 685 -12.28 9.00 -3.62
CA ALA A 685 -12.22 8.55 -5.01
C ALA A 685 -13.56 8.72 -5.73
N PHE A 686 -14.68 8.34 -5.11
CA PHE A 686 -16.02 8.55 -5.67
C PHE A 686 -16.32 10.05 -5.87
N GLY A 687 -16.01 10.90 -4.89
CA GLY A 687 -16.26 12.34 -4.93
C GLY A 687 -15.40 13.07 -5.97
N SER A 688 -14.09 12.85 -5.94
CA SER A 688 -13.13 13.50 -6.85
C SER A 688 -13.31 13.12 -8.33
N GLN A 689 -13.98 11.99 -8.59
CA GLN A 689 -14.36 11.51 -9.92
C GLN A 689 -15.84 11.79 -10.27
N ARG A 690 -16.56 12.53 -9.41
CA ARG A 690 -17.98 12.93 -9.59
C ARG A 690 -18.96 11.75 -9.77
N LEU A 691 -18.65 10.60 -9.17
CA LEU A 691 -19.50 9.40 -9.22
C LEU A 691 -20.63 9.46 -8.18
N ALA A 692 -20.38 10.10 -7.03
CA ALA A 692 -21.35 10.38 -5.97
C ALA A 692 -20.95 11.61 -5.16
N ASP A 693 -21.89 12.21 -4.43
CA ASP A 693 -21.58 13.19 -3.39
C ASP A 693 -20.97 12.48 -2.16
N GLU A 694 -19.79 12.92 -1.72
CA GLU A 694 -19.08 12.33 -0.58
C GLU A 694 -19.96 12.30 0.68
N ARG A 695 -20.83 13.29 0.88
CA ARG A 695 -21.71 13.38 2.07
C ARG A 695 -22.72 12.24 2.14
N VAL A 696 -23.18 11.73 0.98
CA VAL A 696 -24.07 10.56 0.91
C VAL A 696 -23.33 9.30 1.36
N LEU A 697 -22.07 9.15 0.93
CA LEU A 697 -21.25 7.99 1.30
C LEU A 697 -20.72 8.07 2.74
N LEU A 698 -20.36 9.26 3.23
CA LEU A 698 -20.05 9.51 4.64
C LEU A 698 -21.24 9.17 5.52
N ALA A 699 -22.46 9.61 5.18
CA ALA A 699 -23.66 9.24 5.92
C ALA A 699 -23.96 7.72 5.85
N ALA A 700 -23.67 7.06 4.73
CA ALA A 700 -23.74 5.60 4.63
C ALA A 700 -22.70 4.91 5.54
N PHE A 701 -21.48 5.41 5.59
CA PHE A 701 -20.42 4.87 6.45
C PHE A 701 -20.72 5.10 7.93
N ARG A 702 -21.22 6.29 8.34
CA ARG A 702 -21.72 6.53 9.70
C ARG A 702 -22.78 5.51 10.13
N ARG A 703 -23.78 5.24 9.27
CA ARG A 703 -24.81 4.21 9.54
C ARG A 703 -24.26 2.79 9.62
N PHE A 704 -23.24 2.47 8.83
CA PHE A 704 -22.55 1.19 8.89
C PHE A 704 -21.77 1.04 10.20
N LEU A 705 -20.97 2.04 10.58
CA LEU A 705 -20.19 2.04 11.83
C LEU A 705 -21.10 1.94 13.07
N ALA A 706 -22.26 2.61 13.05
CA ALA A 706 -23.23 2.52 14.15
C ALA A 706 -23.79 1.09 14.33
N LYS A 707 -23.98 0.34 13.23
CA LYS A 707 -24.34 -1.09 13.28
C LYS A 707 -23.17 -1.96 13.72
N ALA A 708 -21.95 -1.60 13.33
CA ALA A 708 -20.72 -2.30 13.68
C ALA A 708 -20.17 -1.93 15.08
N ALA A 709 -20.85 -1.10 15.87
CA ALA A 709 -20.34 -0.54 17.12
C ALA A 709 -19.92 -1.57 18.19
N GLY A 710 -20.41 -2.82 18.11
CA GLY A 710 -19.95 -3.93 18.97
C GLY A 710 -18.64 -4.60 18.52
N LEU A 711 -18.09 -4.25 17.35
CA LEU A 711 -16.89 -4.88 16.77
C LEU A 711 -15.61 -4.10 17.14
N GLY A 712 -15.36 -4.01 18.44
CA GLY A 712 -14.16 -3.38 18.99
C GLY A 712 -14.22 -1.84 19.04
N PRO A 713 -13.09 -1.17 19.38
CA PRO A 713 -13.06 0.26 19.64
C PRO A 713 -13.07 1.14 18.37
N LEU A 714 -12.71 0.59 17.21
CA LEU A 714 -12.53 1.38 15.99
C LEU A 714 -13.83 2.08 15.51
N PRO A 715 -15.00 1.42 15.46
CA PRO A 715 -16.22 2.08 14.97
C PRO A 715 -16.66 3.26 15.83
N ALA A 716 -16.60 3.14 17.17
CA ALA A 716 -16.87 4.24 18.08
C ALA A 716 -15.82 5.36 17.92
N ARG A 717 -14.52 5.02 17.88
CA ARG A 717 -13.44 5.99 17.64
C ARG A 717 -13.65 6.80 16.35
N LEU A 718 -14.09 6.18 15.27
CA LEU A 718 -14.38 6.86 13.99
C LEU A 718 -15.66 7.69 13.98
N LEU A 719 -16.64 7.38 14.84
CA LEU A 719 -17.89 8.16 14.96
C LEU A 719 -17.74 9.35 15.91
N ASP A 720 -17.11 9.13 17.06
CA ASP A 720 -17.22 10.01 18.23
C ASP A 720 -16.01 10.95 18.39
N SER A 721 -14.87 10.65 17.75
CA SER A 721 -13.69 11.53 17.83
C SER A 721 -13.83 12.72 16.88
N PRO A 722 -13.72 13.98 17.33
CA PRO A 722 -13.77 15.15 16.44
C PRO A 722 -12.53 15.26 15.54
N THR A 723 -11.44 14.58 15.90
CA THR A 723 -10.19 14.53 15.13
C THR A 723 -9.64 13.11 15.08
N LEU A 724 -8.85 12.82 14.05
CA LEU A 724 -8.19 11.52 13.87
C LEU A 724 -6.68 11.71 13.68
N ARG A 725 -5.91 10.72 14.16
CA ARG A 725 -4.47 10.63 13.91
C ARG A 725 -4.22 10.07 12.52
N CYS A 726 -3.41 10.75 11.73
CA CYS A 726 -3.17 10.44 10.32
C CYS A 726 -1.67 10.44 10.01
N LYS A 727 -1.19 9.43 9.28
CA LYS A 727 0.21 9.36 8.84
C LYS A 727 0.52 10.49 7.85
N ALA A 728 1.59 11.22 8.11
CA ALA A 728 2.05 12.36 7.34
C ALA A 728 3.21 11.93 6.43
N ASN A 729 2.90 11.55 5.20
CA ASN A 729 3.87 10.94 4.29
C ASN A 729 4.93 11.95 3.81
N LEU A 730 4.53 13.21 3.56
CA LEU A 730 5.43 14.28 3.17
C LEU A 730 6.31 14.74 4.34
N LEU A 731 5.74 14.90 5.54
CA LEU A 731 6.53 15.22 6.73
C LEU A 731 7.48 14.08 7.12
N THR A 732 7.09 12.82 6.90
CA THR A 732 7.99 11.65 7.10
C THR A 732 9.17 11.69 6.12
N ARG A 733 8.93 12.00 4.83
CA ARG A 733 9.99 12.22 3.84
C ARG A 733 10.90 13.39 4.22
N LEU A 734 10.34 14.54 4.63
CA LEU A 734 11.10 15.70 5.10
C LEU A 734 11.84 15.46 6.43
N GLY A 735 11.45 14.44 7.20
CA GLY A 735 12.21 13.96 8.36
C GLY A 735 13.39 13.04 8.01
N GLY A 736 13.47 12.56 6.76
CA GLY A 736 14.48 11.58 6.33
C GLY A 736 14.33 10.20 6.95
N LEU A 737 13.12 9.85 7.44
CA LEU A 737 12.85 8.58 8.12
C LEU A 737 12.69 7.43 7.11
N ASP A 738 13.18 6.24 7.47
CA ASP A 738 12.89 4.99 6.76
C ASP A 738 11.88 4.19 7.59
N GLU A 739 10.69 3.94 7.03
CA GLU A 739 9.56 3.38 7.78
C GLU A 739 9.73 1.88 8.16
N LEU A 740 10.83 1.23 7.77
CA LEU A 740 11.20 -0.11 8.28
C LEU A 740 12.29 -0.06 9.38
N VAL A 741 12.77 1.13 9.76
CA VAL A 741 13.85 1.29 10.75
C VAL A 741 13.34 1.98 12.01
N GLY A 742 13.44 1.27 13.13
CA GLY A 742 13.09 1.77 14.46
C GLY A 742 11.78 1.18 15.01
N PRO A 743 11.32 1.67 16.17
CA PRO A 743 10.06 1.23 16.76
C PRO A 743 8.83 1.72 15.99
N VAL A 744 7.76 0.91 15.99
CA VAL A 744 6.54 1.15 15.20
C VAL A 744 5.85 2.48 15.51
N ASP A 745 5.95 2.95 16.76
CA ASP A 745 5.36 4.21 17.20
C ASP A 745 6.03 5.45 16.58
N THR A 746 7.32 5.36 16.23
CA THR A 746 8.21 6.49 15.90
C THR A 746 8.79 6.43 14.48
N GLN A 747 8.69 5.31 13.76
CA GLN A 747 9.14 5.14 12.38
C GLN A 747 8.41 6.00 11.31
N SER A 748 7.41 6.81 11.69
CA SER A 748 6.68 7.70 10.79
C SER A 748 6.10 8.90 11.54
N VAL A 749 5.99 10.04 10.87
CA VAL A 749 5.32 11.24 11.43
C VAL A 749 3.81 11.07 11.35
N TYR A 750 3.10 11.41 12.42
CA TYR A 750 1.64 11.43 12.47
C TYR A 750 1.11 12.81 12.86
N VAL A 751 0.21 13.35 12.06
CA VAL A 751 -0.53 14.61 12.28
C VAL A 751 -1.95 14.32 12.78
N THR A 752 -2.66 15.37 13.17
CA THR A 752 -4.06 15.31 13.57
C THR A 752 -4.91 16.01 12.52
N ILE A 753 -5.95 15.34 12.01
CA ILE A 753 -6.88 15.87 11.00
C ILE A 753 -8.30 15.94 11.57
N THR A 754 -9.13 16.86 11.08
CA THR A 754 -10.58 16.88 11.37
C THR A 754 -11.24 15.59 10.90
N ASN A 755 -12.17 15.05 11.69
CA ASN A 755 -12.90 13.83 11.33
C ASN A 755 -14.15 14.15 10.46
N PRO A 756 -14.22 13.75 9.18
CA PRO A 756 -15.40 13.98 8.34
C PRO A 756 -16.61 13.10 8.67
N LEU A 757 -16.52 12.26 9.72
CA LEU A 757 -17.60 11.40 10.23
C LEU A 757 -18.18 11.87 11.57
N HIS A 758 -17.59 12.88 12.20
CA HIS A 758 -18.09 13.44 13.46
C HIS A 758 -19.29 14.37 13.21
N ASP A 759 -19.14 15.28 12.24
CA ASP A 759 -20.10 16.33 11.86
C ASP A 759 -21.24 15.83 10.94
#